data_AF-U9UDL1-F1
#
_entry.id   AF-U9UDL1-F1
#
_cell.length_a   1.000
_cell.length_b   1.000
_cell.length_c   1.000
_cell.angle_alpha   90.00
_cell.angle_beta   90.00
_cell.angle_gamma   90.00
#
_symmetry.space_group_name_H-M   'P 1'
#
loop_
_entity.id
_entity.type
_entity.pdbx_description
1 polymer ?
#
loop_
_entity_poly.entity_id
_entity_poly.type
_entity_poly.pdbx_seq_one_letter_code
_entity_poly.pdbx_strand_id
1 'polypeptide(L)'
;MSDNKQMQNTENTNEWINWIEEAIDKEHLNHYEYNQFTNIQEIGAGGFGKVYRANWKNTKKQLALKTFFNLNYVTMKEIVRELKIQRKVDFHDNIIRSHGITKFESDNKIGNNNYIMVIEYANGGSLRNYLEKNFSRLTWDDKLNMAYQLAYAVSCLHNEGIIHRDLHSGNILVHQNMIKLADFGLSKRIGESSNFQSKLFGMVPYVDPKSFNKRRNNNSQIFSLNEKSDVYSLGVLLWELSSGKPPFYTEGEQYDVSLILEISQGLRETVVPDTPEEYVKIYTKCWEGEPDNRPTTYQVVDLLKAMITKTDIITENPPLLNEQEFSEIHLNTNNLESQGELSQLIQNFDKMNTKEIDNRAVSNKQVKLPTEKDFNRIVDETNDLIFKLYNKGIEWYLVKEQVIEYFNNYNTNSQEIYNWLSNNQNNSNSIFLLGYFNYFGIETSRNYEKAFKLFINASEKYHILAQSFVGECYRYGHGTKKNEKLAFEYYEKVANKNFTRGQLRIGYCYENGIGIEKDLKKASYWYEKAANNGNIIAMHNLGGCYLRGDGVEKDYKKAFELFKQSAEGGHSGGIVMLGYCYEKGVGTKIDKQKAFYLCQKSADLGYVSAQYNLGAMYENGNGITKDINKAIYWYEKSAKQGYQDAQNRLEILQKNK
;
A
#
# COMPACT_ATOMS: atom_id res chain seq x y z
N MET A 1 15.34 21.48 21.78
CA MET A 1 14.30 21.51 20.72
C MET A 1 13.32 20.33 20.78
N SER A 2 13.50 19.32 21.66
CA SER A 2 12.54 18.22 21.85
C SER A 2 11.30 18.61 22.65
N ASP A 3 11.44 19.53 23.62
CA ASP A 3 10.41 19.72 24.65
C ASP A 3 9.21 20.55 24.16
N ASN A 4 9.42 21.48 23.22
CA ASN A 4 8.33 22.26 22.60
C ASN A 4 7.40 21.41 21.72
N LYS A 5 7.89 20.30 21.15
CA LYS A 5 7.08 19.40 20.31
C LYS A 5 6.14 18.52 21.14
N GLN A 6 6.55 18.20 22.36
CA GLN A 6 5.79 17.37 23.29
C GLN A 6 4.67 18.18 23.97
N MET A 7 4.93 19.45 24.33
CA MET A 7 3.88 20.36 24.83
C MET A 7 2.82 20.69 23.77
N GLN A 8 3.21 21.03 22.53
CA GLN A 8 2.25 21.30 21.44
C GLN A 8 1.35 20.10 21.10
N ASN A 9 1.87 18.86 21.15
CA ASN A 9 1.06 17.67 20.91
C ASN A 9 0.05 17.39 22.03
N THR A 10 0.36 17.79 23.27
CA THR A 10 -0.52 17.59 24.43
C THR A 10 -1.65 18.63 24.44
N GLU A 11 -1.36 19.90 24.14
CA GLU A 11 -2.37 20.95 23.98
C GLU A 11 -3.37 20.66 22.84
N ASN A 12 -2.87 20.14 21.71
CA ASN A 12 -3.71 19.83 20.55
C ASN A 12 -4.61 18.59 20.73
N THR A 13 -4.22 17.61 21.57
CA THR A 13 -5.07 16.43 21.85
C THR A 13 -6.30 16.81 22.68
N ASN A 14 -6.16 17.82 23.54
CA ASN A 14 -7.25 18.31 24.37
C ASN A 14 -8.38 18.96 23.54
N GLU A 15 -8.09 19.53 22.38
CA GLU A 15 -9.11 20.12 21.49
C GLU A 15 -10.13 19.07 20.99
N TRP A 16 -9.65 17.93 20.48
CA TRP A 16 -10.53 16.87 19.96
C TRP A 16 -11.29 16.15 21.06
N ILE A 17 -10.67 15.98 22.22
CA ILE A 17 -11.34 15.46 23.41
C ILE A 17 -12.48 16.41 23.80
N ASN A 18 -12.22 17.71 23.89
CA ASN A 18 -13.24 18.71 24.22
C ASN A 18 -14.38 18.70 23.19
N TRP A 19 -14.08 18.54 21.89
CA TRP A 19 -15.12 18.41 20.87
C TRP A 19 -16.04 17.21 21.12
N ILE A 20 -15.48 16.06 21.52
CA ILE A 20 -16.27 14.86 21.82
C ILE A 20 -17.13 15.09 23.06
N GLU A 21 -16.54 15.61 24.14
CA GLU A 21 -17.29 15.91 25.37
C GLU A 21 -18.41 16.90 25.13
N GLU A 22 -18.13 17.99 24.41
CA GLU A 22 -19.14 18.99 24.05
C GLU A 22 -20.25 18.38 23.16
N ALA A 23 -19.90 17.46 22.26
CA ALA A 23 -20.89 16.75 21.44
C ALA A 23 -21.75 15.79 22.27
N ILE A 24 -21.22 15.19 23.33
CA ILE A 24 -22.00 14.40 24.29
C ILE A 24 -22.92 15.33 25.09
N ASP A 25 -22.38 16.40 25.66
CA ASP A 25 -23.11 17.35 26.51
C ASP A 25 -24.26 18.04 25.78
N LYS A 26 -24.09 18.31 24.49
CA LYS A 26 -25.12 18.89 23.61
C LYS A 26 -26.05 17.85 22.97
N GLU A 27 -25.98 16.59 23.41
CA GLU A 27 -26.78 15.47 22.89
C GLU A 27 -26.66 15.26 21.37
N HIS A 28 -25.53 15.68 20.80
CA HIS A 28 -25.21 15.49 19.39
C HIS A 28 -24.53 14.15 19.11
N LEU A 29 -24.06 13.48 20.16
CA LEU A 29 -23.41 12.18 20.12
C LEU A 29 -23.84 11.37 21.34
N ASN A 30 -24.44 10.21 21.12
CA ASN A 30 -24.87 9.37 22.23
C ASN A 30 -23.66 8.81 23.00
N HIS A 31 -23.69 8.93 24.33
CA HIS A 31 -22.76 8.27 25.22
C HIS A 31 -23.37 6.99 25.79
N TYR A 32 -22.65 5.89 25.64
CA TYR A 32 -23.01 4.58 26.19
C TYR A 32 -22.13 4.29 27.41
N GLU A 33 -22.73 3.74 28.46
CA GLU A 33 -21.96 3.24 29.61
C GLU A 33 -21.32 1.89 29.25
N TYR A 34 -20.00 1.78 29.42
CA TYR A 34 -19.26 0.60 28.99
C TYR A 34 -19.71 -0.69 29.70
N ASN A 35 -20.08 -0.59 30.98
CA ASN A 35 -20.56 -1.71 31.79
C ASN A 35 -21.89 -2.31 31.29
N GLN A 36 -22.60 -1.64 30.39
CA GLN A 36 -23.83 -2.15 29.76
C GLN A 36 -23.54 -3.12 28.60
N PHE A 37 -22.28 -3.24 28.18
CA PHE A 37 -21.86 -4.19 27.15
C PHE A 37 -21.43 -5.51 27.77
N THR A 38 -22.01 -6.60 27.27
CA THR A 38 -21.73 -7.97 27.72
C THR A 38 -21.41 -8.87 26.53
N ASN A 39 -20.85 -10.06 26.77
CA ASN A 39 -20.49 -11.02 25.73
C ASN A 39 -19.61 -10.41 24.61
N ILE A 40 -18.61 -9.63 25.03
CA ILE A 40 -17.68 -8.93 24.13
C ILE A 40 -16.76 -9.98 23.47
N GLN A 41 -16.85 -10.10 22.15
CA GLN A 41 -16.06 -11.04 21.35
C GLN A 41 -15.38 -10.30 20.21
N GLU A 42 -14.07 -10.49 20.05
CA GLU A 42 -13.32 -9.92 18.93
C GLU A 42 -13.81 -10.55 17.61
N ILE A 43 -14.16 -9.70 16.65
CA ILE A 43 -14.67 -10.13 15.33
C ILE A 43 -13.79 -9.65 14.18
N GLY A 44 -12.84 -8.75 14.43
CA GLY A 44 -11.89 -8.28 13.45
C GLY A 44 -10.83 -7.38 14.06
N ALA A 45 -9.70 -7.28 13.38
CA ALA A 45 -8.62 -6.36 13.70
C ALA A 45 -8.10 -5.74 12.40
N GLY A 46 -7.82 -4.43 12.41
CA GLY A 46 -7.27 -3.68 11.29
C GLY A 46 -6.09 -2.83 11.73
N GLY A 47 -5.55 -1.99 10.83
CA GLY A 47 -4.39 -1.14 11.12
C GLY A 47 -4.64 -0.06 12.19
N PHE A 48 -5.90 0.32 12.42
CA PHE A 48 -6.27 1.40 13.33
C PHE A 48 -6.84 0.92 14.67
N GLY A 49 -7.14 -0.37 14.82
CA GLY A 49 -7.73 -0.90 16.04
C GLY A 49 -8.42 -2.25 15.88
N LYS A 50 -9.23 -2.61 16.88
CA LYS A 50 -9.99 -3.87 16.91
C LYS A 50 -11.48 -3.61 16.91
N VAL A 51 -12.24 -4.56 16.38
CA VAL A 51 -13.70 -4.53 16.40
C VAL A 51 -14.21 -5.72 17.20
N TYR A 52 -15.09 -5.44 18.15
CA TYR A 52 -15.72 -6.45 18.99
C TYR A 52 -17.22 -6.44 18.78
N ARG A 53 -17.85 -7.61 18.72
CA ARG A 53 -19.30 -7.74 18.88
C ARG A 53 -19.63 -7.74 20.37
N ALA A 54 -20.64 -6.99 20.78
CA ALA A 54 -21.15 -6.98 22.14
C ALA A 54 -22.68 -6.98 22.16
N ASN A 55 -23.26 -7.55 23.22
CA ASN A 55 -24.68 -7.40 23.54
C ASN A 55 -24.87 -6.14 24.38
N TRP A 56 -25.84 -5.30 24.04
CA TRP A 56 -26.16 -4.10 24.81
C TRP A 56 -27.32 -4.33 25.80
N LYS A 57 -27.17 -3.92 27.06
CA LYS A 57 -28.20 -3.90 28.11
C LYS A 57 -28.94 -5.24 28.34
N ASN A 58 -28.22 -6.36 28.51
CA ASN A 58 -28.82 -7.70 28.63
C ASN A 58 -29.90 -8.02 27.57
N THR A 59 -29.93 -7.29 26.47
CA THR A 59 -30.87 -7.50 25.36
C THR A 59 -30.25 -8.42 24.32
N LYS A 60 -31.07 -8.87 23.36
CA LYS A 60 -30.58 -9.56 22.16
C LYS A 60 -29.96 -8.59 21.12
N LYS A 61 -29.97 -7.28 21.37
CA LYS A 61 -29.42 -6.28 20.44
C LYS A 61 -27.90 -6.38 20.45
N GLN A 62 -27.35 -6.72 19.29
CA GLN A 62 -25.91 -6.80 19.06
C GLN A 62 -25.41 -5.50 18.43
N LEU A 63 -24.33 -4.99 18.98
CA LEU A 63 -23.61 -3.81 18.49
C LEU A 63 -22.14 -4.16 18.29
N ALA A 64 -21.46 -3.39 17.45
CA ALA A 64 -20.02 -3.48 17.28
C ALA A 64 -19.31 -2.34 18.02
N LEU A 65 -18.21 -2.67 18.68
CA LEU A 65 -17.35 -1.76 19.42
C LEU A 65 -16.02 -1.66 18.68
N LYS A 66 -15.76 -0.52 18.03
CA LYS A 66 -14.49 -0.23 17.34
C LYS A 66 -13.57 0.49 18.33
N THR A 67 -12.51 -0.19 18.74
CA THR A 67 -11.42 0.38 19.55
C THR A 67 -10.34 0.94 18.64
N PHE A 68 -9.45 1.76 19.20
CA PHE A 68 -8.35 2.38 18.46
C PHE A 68 -7.02 2.12 19.14
N PHE A 69 -5.96 1.86 18.37
CA PHE A 69 -4.61 1.70 18.93
C PHE A 69 -3.98 3.06 19.23
N ASN A 70 -3.22 3.14 20.34
CA ASN A 70 -2.40 4.30 20.71
C ASN A 70 -3.11 5.66 20.52
N LEU A 71 -4.03 6.01 21.41
CA LEU A 71 -4.75 7.28 21.39
C LEU A 71 -3.79 8.46 21.55
N ASN A 72 -3.36 9.00 20.42
CA ASN A 72 -2.58 10.22 20.30
C ASN A 72 -3.41 11.26 19.52
N TYR A 73 -2.86 12.47 19.36
CA TYR A 73 -3.50 13.55 18.61
C TYR A 73 -4.05 13.13 17.24
N VAL A 74 -3.30 12.31 16.49
CA VAL A 74 -3.67 11.88 15.13
C VAL A 74 -4.87 10.95 15.18
N THR A 75 -4.84 9.94 16.05
CA THR A 75 -5.94 8.99 16.22
C THR A 75 -7.22 9.68 16.68
N MET A 76 -7.14 10.64 17.63
CA MET A 76 -8.30 11.41 18.09
C MET A 76 -8.92 12.26 16.98
N LYS A 77 -8.08 12.87 16.14
CA LYS A 77 -8.54 13.62 14.96
C LYS A 77 -9.25 12.72 13.96
N GLU A 78 -8.79 11.50 13.77
CA GLU A 78 -9.41 10.51 12.88
C GLU A 78 -10.78 10.04 13.41
N ILE A 79 -10.90 9.76 14.71
CA ILE A 79 -12.17 9.42 15.37
C ILE A 79 -13.20 10.53 15.16
N VAL A 80 -12.83 11.78 15.46
CA VAL A 80 -13.74 12.93 15.31
C VAL A 80 -14.14 13.13 13.84
N ARG A 81 -13.21 12.91 12.90
CA ARG A 81 -13.52 12.97 11.46
C ARG A 81 -14.50 11.89 11.03
N GLU A 82 -14.29 10.65 11.45
CA GLU A 82 -15.17 9.52 11.14
C GLU A 82 -16.59 9.80 11.68
N LEU A 83 -16.71 10.26 12.93
CA LEU A 83 -18.00 10.66 13.53
C LEU A 83 -18.69 11.80 12.76
N LYS A 84 -17.93 12.82 12.32
CA LYS A 84 -18.47 13.93 11.53
C LYS A 84 -18.95 13.48 10.14
N ILE A 85 -18.26 12.54 9.51
CA ILE A 85 -18.65 11.97 8.22
C ILE A 85 -19.92 11.14 8.39
N GLN A 86 -19.93 10.22 9.36
CA GLN A 86 -21.06 9.37 9.69
C GLN A 86 -22.37 10.16 9.85
N ARG A 87 -22.36 11.25 10.62
CA ARG A 87 -23.54 12.11 10.80
C ARG A 87 -24.06 12.80 9.53
N LYS A 88 -23.25 12.90 8.48
CA LYS A 88 -23.69 13.48 7.19
C LYS A 88 -24.36 12.46 6.29
N VAL A 89 -24.11 11.17 6.51
CA VAL A 89 -24.48 10.10 5.57
C VAL A 89 -25.26 8.96 6.25
N ASP A 90 -25.59 9.11 7.54
CA ASP A 90 -26.30 8.10 8.34
C ASP A 90 -27.73 7.81 7.86
N PHE A 91 -28.28 8.69 7.03
CA PHE A 91 -29.56 8.53 6.35
C PHE A 91 -29.54 7.42 5.30
N HIS A 92 -28.37 7.03 4.78
CA HIS A 92 -28.26 6.05 3.70
C HIS A 92 -28.19 4.61 4.24
N ASP A 93 -29.13 3.75 3.86
CA ASP A 93 -29.25 2.40 4.43
C ASP A 93 -28.06 1.49 4.12
N ASN A 94 -27.36 1.71 3.00
CA ASN A 94 -26.14 0.96 2.67
C ASN A 94 -24.86 1.50 3.30
N ILE A 95 -24.94 2.37 4.30
CA ILE A 95 -23.79 2.83 5.09
C ILE A 95 -23.92 2.28 6.52
N ILE A 96 -22.80 1.83 7.10
CA ILE A 96 -22.77 1.32 8.48
C ILE A 96 -23.10 2.46 9.44
N ARG A 97 -24.11 2.30 10.30
CA ARG A 97 -24.50 3.39 11.21
C ARG A 97 -23.58 3.51 12.42
N SER A 98 -23.19 4.73 12.77
CA SER A 98 -22.62 5.04 14.08
C SER A 98 -23.73 5.36 15.08
N HIS A 99 -23.75 4.64 16.20
CA HIS A 99 -24.74 4.86 17.25
C HIS A 99 -24.25 5.83 18.33
N GLY A 100 -22.94 5.94 18.53
CA GLY A 100 -22.35 6.82 19.53
C GLY A 100 -20.96 6.37 19.96
N ILE A 101 -20.60 6.69 21.19
CA ILE A 101 -19.31 6.36 21.80
C ILE A 101 -19.46 5.83 23.23
N THR A 102 -18.48 5.07 23.69
CA THR A 102 -18.32 4.64 25.08
C THR A 102 -16.88 4.87 25.51
N LYS A 103 -16.63 4.97 26.81
CA LYS A 103 -15.29 5.07 27.39
C LYS A 103 -14.98 3.89 28.29
N PHE A 104 -13.74 3.41 28.26
CA PHE A 104 -13.23 2.44 29.24
C PHE A 104 -12.44 3.16 30.32
N GLU A 105 -12.93 3.13 31.57
CA GLU A 105 -12.19 3.61 32.74
C GLU A 105 -11.28 2.49 33.25
N SER A 106 -9.96 2.69 33.21
CA SER A 106 -9.02 1.83 33.92
C SER A 106 -8.64 2.50 35.24
N ASP A 107 -8.83 1.81 36.37
CA ASP A 107 -8.59 2.31 37.73
C ASP A 107 -7.14 2.77 38.03
N ASN A 108 -6.21 2.66 37.09
CA ASN A 108 -4.81 3.06 37.29
C ASN A 108 -4.22 3.71 36.03
N LYS A 109 -4.54 4.99 35.80
CA LYS A 109 -3.63 6.07 35.34
C LYS A 109 -4.44 7.30 34.92
N ILE A 110 -4.10 8.44 35.52
CA ILE A 110 -4.52 9.78 35.08
C ILE A 110 -4.05 9.96 33.63
N GLY A 111 -4.99 10.07 32.67
CA GLY A 111 -4.73 10.67 31.34
C GLY A 111 -5.10 9.87 30.08
N ASN A 112 -5.46 8.59 30.13
CA ASN A 112 -5.80 7.82 28.90
C ASN A 112 -7.31 7.60 28.77
N ASN A 113 -8.03 8.59 28.23
CA ASN A 113 -9.44 8.43 27.84
C ASN A 113 -9.55 7.44 26.68
N ASN A 114 -9.88 6.18 26.95
CA ASN A 114 -10.03 5.15 25.93
C ASN A 114 -11.41 5.23 25.26
N TYR A 115 -11.56 6.13 24.28
CA TYR A 115 -12.78 6.23 23.47
C TYR A 115 -12.94 5.01 22.56
N ILE A 116 -14.16 4.49 22.52
CA ILE A 116 -14.57 3.36 21.68
C ILE A 116 -15.82 3.80 20.92
N MET A 117 -15.84 3.58 19.61
CA MET A 117 -17.02 3.86 18.79
C MET A 117 -18.02 2.70 18.88
N VAL A 118 -19.28 3.05 19.11
CA VAL A 118 -20.41 2.12 19.11
C VAL A 118 -21.08 2.21 17.75
N ILE A 119 -21.04 1.13 16.97
CA ILE A 119 -21.52 1.09 15.58
C ILE A 119 -22.46 -0.11 15.35
N GLU A 120 -23.20 -0.06 14.24
CA GLU A 120 -24.06 -1.14 13.77
C GLU A 120 -23.26 -2.44 13.60
N TYR A 121 -23.85 -3.58 13.98
CA TYR A 121 -23.22 -4.89 13.82
C TYR A 121 -23.70 -5.57 12.52
N ALA A 122 -22.79 -5.73 11.56
CA ALA A 122 -23.04 -6.46 10.31
C ALA A 122 -22.76 -7.96 10.47
N ASN A 123 -23.82 -8.76 10.62
CA ASN A 123 -23.75 -10.21 10.87
C ASN A 123 -23.12 -11.06 9.75
N GLY A 124 -23.07 -10.58 8.51
CA GLY A 124 -22.42 -11.26 7.38
C GLY A 124 -20.90 -11.08 7.33
N GLY A 125 -20.33 -10.18 8.16
CA GLY A 125 -18.90 -9.86 8.14
C GLY A 125 -18.51 -9.02 6.93
N SER A 126 -17.21 -9.02 6.59
CA SER A 126 -16.71 -8.35 5.38
C SER A 126 -17.17 -9.05 4.11
N LEU A 127 -17.29 -8.30 3.01
CA LEU A 127 -17.67 -8.80 1.70
C LEU A 127 -16.73 -9.92 1.26
N ARG A 128 -15.42 -9.77 1.51
CA ARG A 128 -14.42 -10.80 1.22
C ARG A 128 -14.78 -12.15 1.84
N ASN A 129 -15.01 -12.15 3.16
CA ASN A 129 -15.33 -13.37 3.90
C ASN A 129 -16.74 -13.89 3.57
N TYR A 130 -17.66 -12.98 3.23
CA TYR A 130 -19.01 -13.33 2.84
C TYR A 130 -19.02 -14.07 1.49
N LEU A 131 -18.29 -13.57 0.50
CA LEU A 131 -18.14 -14.21 -0.81
C LEU A 131 -17.49 -15.58 -0.67
N GLU A 132 -16.37 -15.69 0.05
CA GLU A 132 -15.69 -16.97 0.29
C GLU A 132 -16.64 -18.08 0.78
N LYS A 133 -17.60 -17.73 1.64
CA LYS A 133 -18.53 -18.69 2.26
C LYS A 133 -19.82 -18.90 1.49
N ASN A 134 -20.31 -17.89 0.76
CA ASN A 134 -21.67 -17.88 0.22
C ASN A 134 -21.72 -17.75 -1.31
N PHE A 135 -20.60 -17.58 -2.00
CA PHE A 135 -20.58 -17.28 -3.44
C PHE A 135 -21.36 -18.29 -4.29
N SER A 136 -21.27 -19.59 -3.98
CA SER A 136 -22.00 -20.65 -4.69
C SER A 136 -23.53 -20.58 -4.53
N ARG A 137 -24.03 -19.80 -3.57
CA ARG A 137 -25.46 -19.59 -3.31
C ARG A 137 -25.98 -18.27 -3.89
N LEU A 138 -25.09 -17.39 -4.35
CA LEU A 138 -25.47 -16.09 -4.90
C LEU A 138 -25.84 -16.24 -6.37
N THR A 139 -27.08 -15.86 -6.70
CA THR A 139 -27.53 -15.71 -8.09
C THR A 139 -26.91 -14.46 -8.71
N TRP A 140 -27.06 -14.31 -10.04
CA TRP A 140 -26.64 -13.07 -10.70
C TRP A 140 -27.46 -11.86 -10.25
N ASP A 141 -28.74 -12.05 -9.92
CA ASP A 141 -29.59 -10.98 -9.38
C ASP A 141 -29.11 -10.52 -8.01
N ASP A 142 -28.70 -11.46 -7.14
CA ASP A 142 -28.09 -11.12 -5.85
C ASP A 142 -26.81 -10.29 -6.04
N LYS A 143 -25.92 -10.75 -6.93
CA LYS A 143 -24.65 -10.05 -7.23
C LYS A 143 -24.89 -8.66 -7.82
N LEU A 144 -25.86 -8.53 -8.73
CA LEU A 144 -26.21 -7.27 -9.38
C LEU A 144 -26.84 -6.29 -8.38
N ASN A 145 -27.69 -6.78 -7.47
CA ASN A 145 -28.24 -5.98 -6.39
C ASN A 145 -27.17 -5.51 -5.40
N MET A 146 -26.22 -6.38 -5.03
CA MET A 146 -25.08 -6.00 -4.20
C MET A 146 -24.20 -4.95 -4.88
N ALA A 147 -23.93 -5.10 -6.18
CA ALA A 147 -23.21 -4.13 -6.99
C ALA A 147 -23.90 -2.76 -7.02
N TYR A 148 -25.21 -2.76 -7.26
CA TYR A 148 -26.02 -1.53 -7.26
C TYR A 148 -25.98 -0.83 -5.91
N GLN A 149 -26.21 -1.56 -4.81
CA GLN A 149 -26.17 -1.01 -3.45
C GLN A 149 -24.81 -0.40 -3.11
N LEU A 150 -23.73 -1.07 -3.51
CA LEU A 150 -22.37 -0.57 -3.32
C LEU A 150 -22.14 0.72 -4.13
N ALA A 151 -22.47 0.73 -5.41
CA ALA A 151 -22.32 1.91 -6.26
C ALA A 151 -23.16 3.09 -5.74
N TYR A 152 -24.37 2.82 -5.25
CA TYR A 152 -25.28 3.82 -4.71
C TYR A 152 -24.74 4.42 -3.40
N ALA A 153 -24.19 3.59 -2.50
CA ALA A 153 -23.53 4.06 -1.29
C ALA A 153 -22.32 4.97 -1.60
N VAL A 154 -21.47 4.59 -2.56
CA VAL A 154 -20.32 5.43 -2.96
C VAL A 154 -20.79 6.71 -3.65
N SER A 155 -21.84 6.64 -4.48
CA SER A 155 -22.46 7.84 -5.08
C SER A 155 -23.01 8.79 -4.04
N CYS A 156 -23.61 8.28 -2.96
CA CYS A 156 -24.06 9.10 -1.83
C CYS A 156 -22.92 9.88 -1.18
N LEU A 157 -21.74 9.25 -1.01
CA LEU A 157 -20.56 9.95 -0.47
C LEU A 157 -20.11 11.06 -1.42
N HIS A 158 -20.03 10.79 -2.72
CA HIS A 158 -19.59 11.76 -3.72
C HIS A 158 -20.55 12.96 -3.81
N ASN A 159 -21.86 12.73 -3.73
CA ASN A 159 -22.87 13.79 -3.68
C ASN A 159 -22.70 14.71 -2.46
N GLU A 160 -22.23 14.17 -1.34
CA GLU A 160 -21.90 14.92 -0.12
C GLU A 160 -20.47 15.52 -0.12
N GLY A 161 -19.76 15.41 -1.25
CA GLY A 161 -18.39 15.90 -1.43
C GLY A 161 -17.36 15.14 -0.60
N ILE A 162 -17.61 13.85 -0.33
CA ILE A 162 -16.75 12.95 0.47
C ILE A 162 -16.10 11.92 -0.46
N ILE A 163 -14.78 11.80 -0.41
CA ILE A 163 -14.02 10.77 -1.13
C ILE A 163 -13.56 9.71 -0.12
N HIS A 164 -13.86 8.44 -0.37
CA HIS A 164 -13.60 7.33 0.54
C HIS A 164 -12.11 6.98 0.65
N ARG A 165 -11.42 6.84 -0.50
CA ARG A 165 -9.96 6.62 -0.68
C ARG A 165 -9.42 5.24 -0.31
N ASP A 166 -10.21 4.46 0.41
CA ASP A 166 -9.84 3.11 0.84
C ASP A 166 -10.94 2.07 0.64
N LEU A 167 -11.57 2.09 -0.53
CA LEU A 167 -12.56 1.08 -0.91
C LEU A 167 -11.86 -0.24 -1.24
N HIS A 168 -12.20 -1.29 -0.51
CA HIS A 168 -11.79 -2.68 -0.77
C HIS A 168 -12.75 -3.64 -0.03
N SER A 169 -12.75 -4.93 -0.36
CA SER A 169 -13.76 -5.88 0.15
C SER A 169 -13.65 -6.18 1.65
N GLY A 170 -12.64 -5.63 2.32
CA GLY A 170 -12.51 -5.62 3.78
C GLY A 170 -13.31 -4.50 4.45
N ASN A 171 -13.51 -3.37 3.77
CA ASN A 171 -14.26 -2.20 4.25
C ASN A 171 -15.72 -2.20 3.78
N ILE A 172 -16.10 -3.17 2.97
CA ILE A 172 -17.50 -3.44 2.63
C ILE A 172 -17.99 -4.56 3.54
N LEU A 173 -19.07 -4.34 4.27
CA LEU A 173 -19.71 -5.33 5.12
C LEU A 173 -21.02 -5.83 4.50
N VAL A 174 -21.48 -7.00 4.94
CA VAL A 174 -22.79 -7.53 4.57
C VAL A 174 -23.64 -7.69 5.82
N HIS A 175 -24.84 -7.11 5.82
CA HIS A 175 -25.82 -7.29 6.88
C HIS A 175 -27.14 -7.74 6.28
N GLN A 176 -27.61 -8.94 6.66
CA GLN A 176 -28.87 -9.50 6.14
C GLN A 176 -28.96 -9.43 4.59
N ASN A 177 -27.87 -9.83 3.91
CA ASN A 177 -27.70 -9.78 2.44
C ASN A 177 -27.68 -8.35 1.82
N MET A 178 -27.64 -7.29 2.63
CA MET A 178 -27.44 -5.91 2.15
C MET A 178 -25.99 -5.48 2.32
N ILE A 179 -25.49 -4.70 1.36
CA ILE A 179 -24.20 -4.02 1.46
C ILE A 179 -24.26 -2.92 2.52
N LYS A 180 -23.20 -2.84 3.32
CA LYS A 180 -22.93 -1.79 4.32
C LYS A 180 -21.50 -1.28 4.13
N LEU A 181 -21.36 -0.09 3.55
CA LEU A 181 -20.08 0.60 3.43
C LEU A 181 -19.58 1.08 4.80
N ALA A 182 -18.34 0.74 5.14
CA ALA A 182 -17.74 1.00 6.44
C ALA A 182 -16.33 1.59 6.32
N ASP A 183 -15.82 2.06 7.47
CA ASP A 183 -14.46 2.58 7.71
C ASP A 183 -14.07 3.86 6.93
N PHE A 184 -14.43 5.01 7.51
CA PHE A 184 -14.16 6.33 6.93
C PHE A 184 -12.87 6.98 7.45
N GLY A 185 -11.98 6.24 8.12
CA GLY A 185 -10.78 6.79 8.77
C GLY A 185 -9.85 7.57 7.84
N LEU A 186 -9.82 7.22 6.54
CA LEU A 186 -9.02 7.88 5.50
C LEU A 186 -9.81 8.81 4.58
N SER A 187 -11.12 8.93 4.79
CA SER A 187 -12.01 9.73 3.94
C SER A 187 -11.75 11.24 4.10
N LYS A 188 -11.89 12.01 3.02
CA LYS A 188 -11.71 13.48 3.05
C LYS A 188 -12.79 14.25 2.29
N ARG A 189 -13.02 15.50 2.72
CA ARG A 189 -13.79 16.49 1.95
C ARG A 189 -12.95 17.07 0.82
N ILE A 190 -13.61 17.46 -0.26
CA ILE A 190 -13.02 18.20 -1.40
C ILE A 190 -12.38 19.49 -0.85
N GLY A 191 -11.04 19.51 -0.77
CA GLY A 191 -10.26 20.67 -0.27
C GLY A 191 -9.11 20.36 0.70
N GLU A 192 -9.01 19.14 1.26
CA GLU A 192 -7.94 18.80 2.22
C GLU A 192 -6.79 17.96 1.60
N SER A 193 -5.56 18.49 1.62
CA SER A 193 -4.34 17.87 1.05
C SER A 193 -4.03 16.48 1.62
N SER A 194 -3.81 15.47 0.76
CA SER A 194 -3.72 14.03 1.10
C SER A 194 -2.30 13.51 1.38
N ASN A 195 -2.07 12.88 2.54
CA ASN A 195 -0.93 11.97 2.79
C ASN A 195 -1.38 10.52 2.57
N PHE A 196 -0.59 9.74 1.85
CA PHE A 196 -0.96 8.43 1.27
C PHE A 196 -0.15 7.29 1.89
N GLN A 197 0.24 7.41 3.15
CA GLN A 197 1.41 6.68 3.64
C GLN A 197 1.13 5.35 4.34
N SER A 198 -0.03 4.72 4.09
CA SER A 198 -0.32 3.39 4.62
C SER A 198 -1.25 2.64 3.68
N LYS A 199 -0.70 1.80 2.78
CA LYS A 199 -1.50 0.75 2.14
C LYS A 199 -0.75 -0.57 2.26
N LEU A 200 -1.33 -1.43 3.09
CA LEU A 200 -0.96 -2.84 3.26
C LEU A 200 -0.97 -3.52 1.90
N PHE A 201 0.05 -4.34 1.63
CA PHE A 201 0.22 -5.05 0.36
C PHE A 201 -1.05 -5.78 -0.09
N GLY A 202 -1.88 -6.29 0.82
CA GLY A 202 -3.17 -6.95 0.56
C GLY A 202 -4.32 -6.09 -0.03
N MET A 203 -4.12 -4.77 -0.20
CA MET A 203 -5.14 -3.85 -0.76
C MET A 203 -4.70 -3.20 -2.08
N VAL A 204 -3.50 -3.52 -2.57
CA VAL A 204 -2.90 -2.97 -3.80
C VAL A 204 -3.85 -2.97 -5.00
N PRO A 205 -4.57 -4.07 -5.32
CA PRO A 205 -5.40 -4.12 -6.52
C PRO A 205 -6.51 -3.08 -6.60
N TYR A 206 -7.03 -2.65 -5.45
CA TYR A 206 -8.12 -1.69 -5.36
C TYR A 206 -7.65 -0.25 -5.49
N VAL A 207 -6.34 -0.01 -5.52
CA VAL A 207 -5.76 1.34 -5.49
C VAL A 207 -5.63 1.89 -6.91
N ASP A 208 -6.09 3.14 -7.09
CA ASP A 208 -5.94 3.85 -8.36
C ASP A 208 -4.48 3.85 -8.84
N PRO A 209 -4.17 3.31 -10.03
CA PRO A 209 -2.80 3.20 -10.53
C PRO A 209 -2.10 4.57 -10.66
N LYS A 210 -2.85 5.65 -10.90
CA LYS A 210 -2.27 7.00 -10.95
C LYS A 210 -1.69 7.45 -9.62
N SER A 211 -2.18 6.90 -8.51
CA SER A 211 -1.67 7.22 -7.17
C SER A 211 -0.29 6.63 -6.88
N PHE A 212 0.12 5.59 -7.60
CA PHE A 212 1.47 5.01 -7.51
C PHE A 212 2.53 5.91 -8.17
N ASN A 213 2.12 6.79 -9.09
CA ASN A 213 3.02 7.68 -9.85
C ASN A 213 3.48 8.93 -9.06
N LYS A 214 3.53 8.88 -7.73
CA LYS A 214 3.95 10.00 -6.88
C LYS A 214 5.39 10.43 -7.18
N ARG A 215 5.53 11.58 -7.85
CA ARG A 215 6.78 12.35 -7.89
C ARG A 215 6.98 13.09 -6.57
N ARG A 216 8.16 12.98 -5.96
CA ARG A 216 8.60 13.78 -4.79
C ARG A 216 9.08 15.20 -5.18
N ASN A 217 8.46 15.83 -6.18
CA ASN A 217 8.80 17.20 -6.58
C ASN A 217 7.86 18.23 -5.95
N ASN A 218 8.45 19.17 -5.21
CA ASN A 218 7.76 20.22 -4.46
C ASN A 218 6.96 21.24 -5.29
N ASN A 219 6.73 21.06 -6.59
CA ASN A 219 6.00 22.03 -7.42
C ASN A 219 5.17 21.42 -8.59
N SER A 220 4.95 20.11 -8.64
CA SER A 220 3.92 19.52 -9.54
C SER A 220 2.75 19.06 -8.69
N GLN A 221 1.54 19.51 -9.02
CA GLN A 221 0.29 19.19 -8.34
C GLN A 221 0.26 17.70 -7.97
N ILE A 222 0.33 17.42 -6.67
CA ILE A 222 0.32 16.05 -6.12
C ILE A 222 -0.97 15.41 -6.63
N PHE A 223 -0.89 14.26 -7.34
CA PHE A 223 -2.10 13.48 -7.66
C PHE A 223 -2.78 13.15 -6.34
N SER A 224 -3.87 13.85 -6.07
CA SER A 224 -4.68 13.63 -4.89
C SER A 224 -5.78 12.68 -5.29
N LEU A 225 -5.95 11.61 -4.51
CA LEU A 225 -7.08 10.70 -4.70
C LEU A 225 -8.37 11.51 -4.75
N ASN A 226 -9.10 11.34 -5.84
CA ASN A 226 -10.35 12.02 -6.13
C ASN A 226 -11.48 10.99 -6.28
N GLU A 227 -12.67 11.44 -6.64
CA GLU A 227 -13.84 10.57 -6.86
C GLU A 227 -13.57 9.49 -7.91
N LYS A 228 -12.78 9.80 -8.96
CA LYS A 228 -12.40 8.82 -9.99
C LYS A 228 -11.47 7.73 -9.45
N SER A 229 -10.73 8.00 -8.37
CA SER A 229 -9.98 6.97 -7.67
C SER A 229 -10.89 5.99 -6.92
N ASP A 230 -11.98 6.46 -6.31
CA ASP A 230 -13.00 5.57 -5.73
C ASP A 230 -13.73 4.77 -6.81
N VAL A 231 -14.00 5.37 -7.98
CA VAL A 231 -14.60 4.65 -9.12
C VAL A 231 -13.70 3.51 -9.60
N TYR A 232 -12.38 3.69 -9.60
CA TYR A 232 -11.45 2.59 -9.90
C TYR A 232 -11.60 1.44 -8.91
N SER A 233 -11.58 1.74 -7.60
CA SER A 233 -11.78 0.73 -6.55
C SER A 233 -13.14 0.04 -6.65
N LEU A 234 -14.19 0.80 -6.99
CA LEU A 234 -15.52 0.27 -7.26
C LEU A 234 -15.49 -0.73 -8.43
N GLY A 235 -14.81 -0.42 -9.54
CA GLY A 235 -14.64 -1.36 -10.65
C GLY A 235 -14.00 -2.69 -10.23
N VAL A 236 -12.95 -2.63 -9.41
CA VAL A 236 -12.29 -3.83 -8.88
C VAL A 236 -13.22 -4.63 -7.96
N LEU A 237 -14.03 -3.96 -7.13
CA LEU A 237 -15.05 -4.60 -6.27
C LEU A 237 -16.17 -5.26 -7.09
N LEU A 238 -16.61 -4.62 -8.18
CA LEU A 238 -17.60 -5.18 -9.09
C LEU A 238 -17.05 -6.45 -9.76
N TRP A 239 -15.78 -6.45 -10.16
CA TRP A 239 -15.10 -7.66 -10.65
C TRP A 239 -15.04 -8.74 -9.56
N GLU A 240 -14.70 -8.40 -8.32
CA GLU A 240 -14.65 -9.37 -7.20
C GLU A 240 -16.03 -9.99 -6.91
N LEU A 241 -17.12 -9.21 -7.02
CA LEU A 241 -18.49 -9.74 -6.95
C LEU A 241 -18.80 -10.73 -8.09
N SER A 242 -18.22 -10.55 -9.27
CA SER A 242 -18.38 -11.50 -10.39
C SER A 242 -17.56 -12.77 -10.21
N SER A 243 -16.34 -12.67 -9.65
CA SER A 243 -15.38 -13.77 -9.53
C SER A 243 -15.55 -14.59 -8.26
N GLY A 244 -16.04 -13.97 -7.19
CA GLY A 244 -16.10 -14.55 -5.85
C GLY A 244 -14.74 -14.71 -5.18
N LYS A 245 -13.68 -14.15 -5.76
CA LYS A 245 -12.29 -14.29 -5.30
C LYS A 245 -11.62 -12.92 -5.22
N PRO A 246 -10.67 -12.73 -4.29
CA PRO A 246 -9.89 -11.49 -4.26
C PRO A 246 -9.15 -11.26 -5.59
N PRO A 247 -8.98 -10.00 -6.03
CA PRO A 247 -8.29 -9.67 -7.28
C PRO A 247 -6.81 -10.09 -7.25
N PHE A 248 -6.32 -10.66 -8.34
CA PHE A 248 -4.98 -11.21 -8.54
C PHE A 248 -4.61 -12.27 -7.49
N TYR A 249 -5.60 -12.97 -6.93
CA TYR A 249 -5.36 -13.99 -5.91
C TYR A 249 -4.78 -15.27 -6.52
N THR A 250 -3.60 -15.64 -6.04
CA THR A 250 -3.00 -16.96 -6.24
C THR A 250 -2.82 -17.64 -4.89
N GLU A 251 -3.26 -18.88 -4.76
CA GLU A 251 -3.15 -19.63 -3.51
C GLU A 251 -1.68 -19.74 -3.06
N GLY A 252 -1.39 -19.30 -1.84
CA GLY A 252 -0.03 -19.29 -1.28
C GLY A 252 0.84 -18.08 -1.66
N GLU A 253 0.35 -17.15 -2.47
CA GLU A 253 1.07 -15.93 -2.85
C GLU A 253 0.50 -14.67 -2.19
N GLN A 254 1.38 -13.76 -1.78
CA GLN A 254 1.01 -12.43 -1.30
C GLN A 254 1.24 -11.41 -2.42
N TYR A 255 0.39 -10.39 -2.49
CA TYR A 255 0.61 -9.26 -3.39
C TYR A 255 1.98 -8.64 -3.08
N ASP A 256 2.75 -8.37 -4.14
CA ASP A 256 4.08 -7.80 -4.03
C ASP A 256 4.22 -6.54 -4.89
N VAL A 257 5.41 -5.94 -4.88
CA VAL A 257 5.69 -4.71 -5.63
C VAL A 257 5.58 -4.92 -7.15
N SER A 258 5.75 -6.15 -7.66
CA SER A 258 5.59 -6.45 -9.10
C SER A 258 4.16 -6.17 -9.52
N LEU A 259 3.19 -6.62 -8.71
CA LEU A 259 1.78 -6.39 -9.00
C LEU A 259 1.43 -4.90 -9.05
N ILE A 260 2.04 -4.07 -8.20
CA ILE A 260 1.88 -2.60 -8.26
C ILE A 260 2.36 -2.06 -9.61
N LEU A 261 3.53 -2.48 -10.07
CA LEU A 261 4.12 -2.04 -11.34
C LEU A 261 3.30 -2.52 -12.53
N GLU A 262 2.87 -3.76 -12.52
CA GLU A 262 2.04 -4.36 -13.57
C GLU A 262 0.69 -3.65 -13.68
N ILE A 263 0.00 -3.42 -12.56
CA ILE A 263 -1.27 -2.65 -12.53
C ILE A 263 -1.06 -1.22 -13.03
N SER A 264 0.06 -0.60 -12.66
CA SER A 264 0.45 0.73 -13.14
C SER A 264 0.72 0.78 -14.65
N GLN A 265 1.15 -0.35 -15.23
CA GLN A 265 1.40 -0.51 -16.67
C GLN A 265 0.15 -0.95 -17.45
N GLY A 266 -0.97 -1.16 -16.76
CA GLY A 266 -2.25 -1.51 -17.39
C GLY A 266 -2.67 -2.96 -17.19
N LEU A 267 -1.97 -3.76 -16.36
CA LEU A 267 -2.45 -5.08 -15.97
C LEU A 267 -3.82 -4.93 -15.30
N ARG A 268 -4.78 -5.70 -15.78
CA ARG A 268 -6.12 -5.85 -15.22
C ARG A 268 -6.45 -7.32 -15.11
N GLU A 269 -7.45 -7.61 -14.30
CA GLU A 269 -7.96 -8.95 -14.19
C GLU A 269 -8.64 -9.40 -15.48
N THR A 270 -8.65 -10.72 -15.68
CA THR A 270 -9.31 -11.32 -16.83
C THR A 270 -10.83 -11.37 -16.64
N VAL A 271 -11.57 -11.41 -17.75
CA VAL A 271 -13.03 -11.53 -17.71
C VAL A 271 -13.41 -12.88 -17.12
N VAL A 272 -14.29 -12.87 -16.12
CA VAL A 272 -14.79 -14.09 -15.47
C VAL A 272 -15.81 -14.75 -16.41
N PRO A 273 -15.67 -16.06 -16.71
CA PRO A 273 -16.66 -16.79 -17.49
C PRO A 273 -18.08 -16.65 -16.93
N ASP A 274 -19.08 -16.67 -17.80
CA ASP A 274 -20.51 -16.58 -17.45
C ASP A 274 -20.94 -15.27 -16.77
N THR A 275 -20.10 -14.22 -16.87
CA THR A 275 -20.46 -12.86 -16.44
C THR A 275 -21.23 -12.13 -17.53
N PRO A 276 -22.39 -11.51 -17.23
CA PRO A 276 -23.16 -10.73 -18.21
C PRO A 276 -22.31 -9.67 -18.89
N GLU A 277 -22.37 -9.59 -20.22
CA GLU A 277 -21.50 -8.73 -21.02
C GLU A 277 -21.60 -7.25 -20.63
N GLU A 278 -22.82 -6.77 -20.35
CA GLU A 278 -23.06 -5.40 -19.90
C GLU A 278 -22.41 -5.13 -18.53
N TYR A 279 -22.40 -6.12 -17.63
CA TYR A 279 -21.72 -5.99 -16.34
C TYR A 279 -20.19 -5.94 -16.53
N VAL A 280 -19.64 -6.71 -17.47
CA VAL A 280 -18.22 -6.62 -17.88
C VAL A 280 -17.88 -5.22 -18.36
N LYS A 281 -18.70 -4.64 -19.25
CA LYS A 281 -18.49 -3.28 -19.76
C LYS A 281 -18.47 -2.26 -18.62
N ILE A 282 -19.35 -2.38 -17.63
CA ILE A 282 -19.40 -1.47 -16.48
C ILE A 282 -18.09 -1.52 -15.68
N TYR A 283 -17.70 -2.68 -15.15
CA TYR A 283 -16.52 -2.73 -14.28
C TYR A 283 -15.22 -2.46 -15.03
N THR A 284 -15.15 -2.84 -16.33
CA THR A 284 -13.96 -2.55 -17.14
C THR A 284 -13.82 -1.07 -17.45
N LYS A 285 -14.93 -0.35 -17.64
CA LYS A 285 -14.91 1.10 -17.79
C LYS A 285 -14.52 1.81 -16.49
N CYS A 286 -14.91 1.27 -15.33
CA CYS A 286 -14.55 1.82 -14.02
C CYS A 286 -13.05 1.77 -13.73
N TRP A 287 -12.32 0.73 -14.16
CA TRP A 287 -10.90 0.56 -13.84
C TRP A 287 -9.93 1.04 -14.94
N GLU A 288 -10.38 1.90 -15.86
CA GLU A 288 -9.56 2.50 -16.91
C GLU A 288 -8.30 3.18 -16.35
N GLY A 289 -7.21 3.14 -17.13
CA GLY A 289 -5.90 3.66 -16.70
C GLY A 289 -5.90 5.17 -16.47
N GLU A 290 -6.57 5.92 -17.34
CA GLU A 290 -6.76 7.37 -17.20
C GLU A 290 -8.04 7.68 -16.41
N PRO A 291 -7.96 8.42 -15.27
CA PRO A 291 -9.12 8.73 -14.44
C PRO A 291 -10.26 9.44 -15.16
N ASP A 292 -9.94 10.32 -16.11
CA ASP A 292 -10.94 11.08 -16.88
C ASP A 292 -11.75 10.19 -17.83
N ASN A 293 -11.24 9.01 -18.18
CA ASN A 293 -11.95 8.04 -19.02
C ASN A 293 -12.94 7.18 -18.22
N ARG A 294 -12.88 7.22 -16.88
CA ARG A 294 -13.77 6.45 -16.00
C ARG A 294 -15.13 7.16 -15.89
N PRO A 295 -16.24 6.44 -15.69
CA PRO A 295 -17.55 7.04 -15.48
C PRO A 295 -17.62 7.78 -14.13
N THR A 296 -18.66 8.55 -13.89
CA THR A 296 -19.01 8.99 -12.52
C THR A 296 -19.71 7.85 -11.78
N THR A 297 -19.74 7.90 -10.45
CA THR A 297 -20.50 6.93 -9.64
C THR A 297 -21.99 6.96 -9.98
N TYR A 298 -22.55 8.14 -10.25
CA TYR A 298 -23.92 8.30 -10.75
C TYR A 298 -24.17 7.51 -12.06
N GLN A 299 -23.26 7.63 -13.04
CA GLN A 299 -23.37 6.87 -14.29
C GLN A 299 -23.29 5.35 -14.06
N VAL A 300 -22.46 4.89 -13.12
CA VAL A 300 -22.37 3.47 -12.75
C VAL A 300 -23.68 2.99 -12.13
N VAL A 301 -24.29 3.79 -11.26
CA VAL A 301 -25.61 3.49 -10.64
C VAL A 301 -26.68 3.36 -11.71
N ASP A 302 -26.77 4.31 -12.64
CA ASP A 302 -27.76 4.29 -13.73
C ASP A 302 -27.60 3.06 -14.62
N LEU A 303 -26.37 2.69 -14.98
CA LEU A 303 -26.09 1.50 -15.79
C LEU A 303 -26.49 0.20 -15.06
N LEU A 304 -26.16 0.07 -13.78
CA LEU A 304 -26.53 -1.10 -12.97
C LEU A 304 -28.06 -1.18 -12.78
N LYS A 305 -28.73 -0.04 -12.57
CA LYS A 305 -30.20 0.04 -12.48
C LYS A 305 -30.88 -0.35 -13.78
N ALA A 306 -30.34 0.10 -14.92
CA ALA A 306 -30.82 -0.29 -16.24
C ALA A 306 -30.68 -1.81 -16.48
N MET A 307 -29.65 -2.45 -15.93
CA MET A 307 -29.52 -3.91 -16.00
C MET A 307 -30.59 -4.62 -15.16
N ILE A 308 -30.81 -4.18 -13.91
CA ILE A 308 -31.82 -4.77 -13.02
C ILE A 308 -33.20 -4.71 -13.67
N THR A 309 -33.58 -3.54 -14.17
CA THR A 309 -34.88 -3.33 -14.83
C THR A 309 -35.05 -4.12 -16.13
N LYS A 310 -33.97 -4.38 -16.90
CA LYS A 310 -34.02 -5.26 -18.07
C LYS A 310 -34.22 -6.72 -17.69
N THR A 311 -33.58 -7.18 -16.62
CA THR A 311 -33.77 -8.55 -16.10
C THR A 311 -35.21 -8.76 -15.66
N ASP A 312 -35.83 -7.75 -15.03
CA ASP A 312 -37.24 -7.76 -14.61
C ASP A 312 -38.22 -7.79 -15.81
N ILE A 313 -37.81 -7.31 -16.98
CA ILE A 313 -38.63 -7.31 -18.20
C ILE A 313 -38.49 -8.63 -18.97
N ILE A 314 -37.32 -9.27 -18.96
CA ILE A 314 -37.08 -10.53 -19.71
C ILE A 314 -37.87 -11.73 -19.12
N THR A 315 -38.32 -11.63 -17.87
CA THR A 315 -39.24 -12.60 -17.24
C THR A 315 -40.69 -12.48 -17.71
N GLU A 316 -41.04 -11.44 -18.48
CA GLU A 316 -42.31 -11.31 -19.20
C GLU A 316 -42.05 -11.25 -20.73
N ASN A 317 -42.71 -12.09 -21.53
CA ASN A 317 -42.44 -12.27 -22.97
C ASN A 317 -42.24 -10.95 -23.77
N PRO A 318 -41.27 -10.87 -24.71
CA PRO A 318 -40.86 -9.60 -25.32
C PRO A 318 -41.60 -9.28 -26.64
N PRO A 319 -41.55 -8.02 -27.12
CA PRO A 319 -41.36 -7.75 -28.53
C PRO A 319 -39.97 -7.18 -28.82
N LEU A 320 -39.33 -7.75 -29.84
CA LEU A 320 -38.08 -7.35 -30.48
C LEU A 320 -37.94 -5.84 -30.69
N LEU A 321 -36.72 -5.31 -30.51
CA LEU A 321 -36.23 -4.17 -31.30
C LEU A 321 -34.69 -4.19 -31.42
N ASN A 322 -34.24 -3.81 -32.61
CA ASN A 322 -32.94 -4.05 -33.24
C ASN A 322 -31.74 -3.25 -32.71
N GLU A 323 -30.56 -3.79 -33.00
CA GLU A 323 -29.25 -3.14 -32.97
C GLU A 323 -29.22 -1.87 -33.85
N GLN A 324 -28.95 -0.70 -33.24
CA GLN A 324 -28.06 0.38 -33.71
C GLN A 324 -28.23 1.63 -32.82
N GLU A 325 -27.15 2.41 -32.70
CA GLU A 325 -27.00 3.73 -32.03
C GLU A 325 -26.53 3.74 -30.57
N PHE A 326 -25.26 3.38 -30.36
CA PHE A 326 -24.42 3.98 -29.31
C PHE A 326 -23.43 4.96 -29.97
N SER A 327 -23.89 6.18 -30.27
CA SER A 327 -22.99 7.30 -30.54
C SER A 327 -23.64 8.61 -30.12
N GLU A 328 -22.95 9.33 -29.24
CA GLU A 328 -23.18 10.72 -28.79
C GLU A 328 -24.46 10.99 -27.99
N ILE A 329 -24.32 11.05 -26.65
CA ILE A 329 -25.22 11.84 -25.81
C ILE A 329 -24.44 13.05 -25.30
N HIS A 330 -24.56 14.15 -26.04
CA HIS A 330 -24.44 15.49 -25.49
C HIS A 330 -25.80 15.84 -24.87
N LEU A 331 -25.85 16.13 -23.56
CA LEU A 331 -27.03 16.75 -22.97
C LEU A 331 -26.68 17.96 -22.13
N ASN A 332 -27.33 19.05 -22.53
CA ASN A 332 -27.30 20.40 -21.98
C ASN A 332 -27.78 20.46 -20.53
N THR A 333 -27.12 21.32 -19.77
CA THR A 333 -27.66 21.98 -18.58
C THR A 333 -28.95 22.72 -18.94
N ASN A 334 -30.05 22.41 -18.27
CA ASN A 334 -30.94 23.38 -17.60
C ASN A 334 -32.16 22.70 -16.97
N ASN A 335 -32.52 23.23 -15.80
CA ASN A 335 -33.76 23.06 -15.02
C ASN A 335 -33.90 21.76 -14.21
N LEU A 336 -33.86 21.87 -12.87
CA LEU A 336 -35.11 22.01 -12.11
C LEU A 336 -34.82 22.38 -10.64
N GLU A 337 -35.31 23.56 -10.26
CA GLU A 337 -35.64 23.94 -8.89
C GLU A 337 -36.77 23.06 -8.37
N SER A 338 -36.64 22.51 -7.16
CA SER A 338 -37.61 22.71 -6.07
C SER A 338 -37.28 21.76 -4.91
N GLN A 339 -36.65 22.31 -3.89
CA GLN A 339 -36.80 21.80 -2.54
C GLN A 339 -38.24 21.96 -2.08
N GLY A 340 -38.74 20.98 -1.34
CA GLY A 340 -39.92 21.13 -0.51
C GLY A 340 -40.87 19.96 -0.66
N GLU A 341 -40.66 18.90 0.14
CA GLU A 341 -41.76 17.99 0.55
C GLU A 341 -41.36 16.87 1.54
N LEU A 342 -40.19 16.91 2.20
CA LEU A 342 -39.82 15.88 3.20
C LEU A 342 -39.86 16.35 4.66
N SER A 343 -40.55 17.46 4.95
CA SER A 343 -40.67 18.03 6.30
C SER A 343 -42.00 17.72 7.00
N GLN A 344 -42.81 16.78 6.49
CA GLN A 344 -44.15 16.51 7.05
C GLN A 344 -44.46 15.04 7.39
N LEU A 345 -43.47 14.16 7.47
CA LEU A 345 -43.71 12.76 7.86
C LEU A 345 -43.00 12.32 9.15
N ILE A 346 -42.83 13.25 10.10
CA ILE A 346 -42.71 12.91 11.52
C ILE A 346 -44.05 13.24 12.17
N GLN A 347 -44.87 12.22 12.36
CA GLN A 347 -45.78 12.05 13.49
C GLN A 347 -46.61 10.80 13.19
N ASN A 348 -46.33 9.69 13.88
CA ASN A 348 -47.36 8.92 14.58
C ASN A 348 -46.88 7.56 15.15
N PHE A 349 -47.10 7.44 16.46
CA PHE A 349 -47.30 6.24 17.29
C PHE A 349 -46.10 5.48 17.89
N ASP A 350 -45.84 5.86 19.15
CA ASP A 350 -45.49 4.98 20.26
C ASP A 350 -46.55 3.88 20.52
N LYS A 351 -46.05 2.75 21.06
CA LYS A 351 -46.64 1.74 21.96
C LYS A 351 -46.73 0.32 21.38
N MET A 352 -45.93 -0.60 21.95
CA MET A 352 -46.44 -1.78 22.66
C MET A 352 -45.33 -2.55 23.42
N ASN A 353 -45.59 -2.79 24.71
CA ASN A 353 -44.94 -3.75 25.58
C ASN A 353 -45.44 -5.18 25.26
N THR A 354 -44.63 -6.23 25.43
CA THR A 354 -44.73 -7.23 26.52
C THR A 354 -43.84 -8.48 26.31
N LYS A 355 -43.07 -8.79 27.37
CA LYS A 355 -42.88 -10.08 28.06
C LYS A 355 -42.18 -11.30 27.41
N GLU A 356 -41.10 -11.68 28.11
CA GLU A 356 -40.72 -13.02 28.63
C GLU A 356 -40.82 -14.24 27.71
N ILE A 357 -39.65 -14.83 27.38
CA ILE A 357 -39.45 -16.28 27.50
C ILE A 357 -38.03 -16.55 28.04
N ASP A 358 -38.03 -17.35 29.09
CA ASP A 358 -36.92 -17.84 29.90
C ASP A 358 -36.09 -18.94 29.21
N ASN A 359 -34.81 -18.95 29.58
CA ASN A 359 -33.83 -20.03 29.69
C ASN A 359 -34.04 -21.40 29.01
N ARG A 360 -32.99 -21.86 28.30
CA ARG A 360 -32.42 -23.21 28.51
C ARG A 360 -30.93 -23.26 28.13
N ALA A 361 -30.15 -23.69 29.11
CA ALA A 361 -28.71 -23.93 29.04
C ALA A 361 -28.35 -25.10 28.12
N VAL A 362 -27.24 -24.98 27.40
CA VAL A 362 -26.41 -26.13 27.02
C VAL A 362 -24.95 -25.78 27.30
N SER A 363 -24.38 -26.66 28.11
CA SER A 363 -23.05 -26.81 28.67
C SER A 363 -21.85 -26.55 27.74
N ASN A 364 -20.86 -25.85 28.31
CA ASN A 364 -19.44 -26.19 28.38
C ASN A 364 -18.83 -27.03 27.24
N LYS A 365 -18.12 -26.35 26.34
CA LYS A 365 -16.79 -26.78 25.93
C LYS A 365 -15.82 -25.62 26.22
N GLN A 366 -14.95 -25.82 27.21
CA GLN A 366 -13.74 -25.01 27.36
C GLN A 366 -12.96 -25.10 26.04
N VAL A 367 -12.97 -24.02 25.27
CA VAL A 367 -12.02 -23.79 24.19
C VAL A 367 -11.06 -22.74 24.72
N LYS A 368 -9.77 -23.12 24.78
CA LYS A 368 -8.65 -22.31 25.24
C LYS A 368 -8.67 -20.88 24.65
N LEU A 369 -8.25 -19.92 25.47
CA LEU A 369 -8.04 -18.50 25.14
C LEU A 369 -7.16 -18.30 23.88
N PRO A 370 -7.28 -17.19 23.13
CA PRO A 370 -6.43 -16.88 21.98
C PRO A 370 -5.02 -16.44 22.41
N THR A 371 -4.07 -17.33 22.08
CA THR A 371 -2.65 -17.22 21.73
C THR A 371 -1.90 -15.88 21.89
N GLU A 372 -0.83 -15.97 22.69
CA GLU A 372 0.39 -15.16 22.77
C GLU A 372 0.93 -14.71 21.38
N LYS A 373 1.53 -13.51 21.28
CA LYS A 373 2.18 -13.02 20.05
C LYS A 373 3.24 -14.02 19.59
N ASP A 374 3.06 -14.63 18.42
CA ASP A 374 4.03 -15.58 17.88
C ASP A 374 5.21 -14.86 17.21
N PHE A 375 6.16 -14.41 18.04
CA PHE A 375 7.39 -13.78 17.57
C PHE A 375 8.23 -14.70 16.67
N ASN A 376 8.15 -16.02 16.83
CA ASN A 376 8.88 -16.94 15.95
C ASN A 376 8.39 -16.80 14.50
N ARG A 377 7.07 -16.81 14.31
CA ARG A 377 6.46 -16.59 12.99
C ARG A 377 6.87 -15.25 12.38
N ILE A 378 6.84 -14.16 13.16
CA ILE A 378 7.22 -12.83 12.67
C ILE A 378 8.68 -12.82 12.21
N VAL A 379 9.58 -13.45 12.97
CA VAL A 379 11.00 -13.53 12.62
C VAL A 379 11.23 -14.33 11.35
N ASP A 380 10.53 -15.46 11.18
CA ASP A 380 10.65 -16.29 9.99
C ASP A 380 10.16 -15.56 8.72
N GLU A 381 8.99 -14.94 8.79
CA GLU A 381 8.46 -14.16 7.67
C GLU A 381 9.32 -12.92 7.33
N THR A 382 9.94 -12.30 8.34
CA THR A 382 10.86 -11.17 8.12
C THR A 382 12.13 -11.63 7.40
N ASN A 383 12.64 -12.83 7.72
CA ASN A 383 13.77 -13.41 7.01
C ASN A 383 13.42 -13.68 5.55
N ASP A 384 12.24 -14.23 5.29
CA ASP A 384 11.74 -14.45 3.93
C ASP A 384 11.57 -13.16 3.14
N LEU A 385 11.06 -12.09 3.78
CA LEU A 385 10.96 -10.77 3.17
C LEU A 385 12.35 -10.24 2.78
N ILE A 386 13.32 -10.26 3.69
CA ILE A 386 14.69 -9.81 3.43
C ILE A 386 15.33 -10.63 2.29
N PHE A 387 15.09 -11.94 2.26
CA PHE A 387 15.57 -12.84 1.21
C PHE A 387 14.98 -12.49 -0.16
N LYS A 388 13.66 -12.33 -0.25
CA LYS A 388 12.96 -11.95 -1.49
C LYS A 388 13.43 -10.61 -2.02
N LEU A 389 13.55 -9.59 -1.16
CA LEU A 389 13.96 -8.24 -1.56
C LEU A 389 15.40 -8.20 -2.07
N TYR A 390 16.33 -8.89 -1.40
CA TYR A 390 17.69 -8.98 -1.90
C TYR A 390 17.81 -9.79 -3.18
N ASN A 391 16.97 -10.81 -3.39
CA ASN A 391 16.94 -11.54 -4.64
C ASN A 391 16.44 -10.69 -5.83
N LYS A 392 15.44 -9.83 -5.60
CA LYS A 392 15.02 -8.85 -6.61
C LYS A 392 16.09 -7.79 -6.90
N GLY A 393 17.09 -7.63 -6.03
CA GLY A 393 18.15 -6.62 -6.17
C GLY A 393 17.74 -5.26 -5.60
N ILE A 394 16.87 -5.24 -4.59
CA ILE A 394 16.50 -4.00 -3.90
C ILE A 394 17.67 -3.51 -3.03
N GLU A 395 17.94 -2.21 -3.11
CA GLU A 395 19.01 -1.55 -2.35
C GLU A 395 18.80 -1.65 -0.83
N TRP A 396 19.90 -1.79 -0.08
CA TRP A 396 19.85 -2.15 1.34
C TRP A 396 19.08 -1.15 2.21
N TYR A 397 19.08 0.14 1.86
CA TYR A 397 18.38 1.17 2.64
C TYR A 397 16.85 1.06 2.47
N LEU A 398 16.37 0.70 1.27
CA LEU A 398 14.96 0.42 1.02
C LEU A 398 14.53 -0.89 1.70
N VAL A 399 15.38 -1.92 1.68
CA VAL A 399 15.11 -3.16 2.44
C VAL A 399 14.97 -2.87 3.92
N LYS A 400 15.85 -2.03 4.49
CA LYS A 400 15.77 -1.61 5.89
C LYS A 400 14.44 -0.93 6.21
N GLU A 401 13.99 0.01 5.37
CA GLU A 401 12.71 0.71 5.54
C GLU A 401 11.53 -0.26 5.50
N GLN A 402 11.50 -1.17 4.53
CA GLN A 402 10.42 -2.16 4.39
C GLN A 402 10.37 -3.16 5.55
N VAL A 403 11.51 -3.56 6.10
CA VAL A 403 11.57 -4.42 7.30
C VAL A 403 10.96 -3.71 8.51
N ILE A 404 11.27 -2.42 8.71
CA ILE A 404 10.69 -1.63 9.80
C ILE A 404 9.17 -1.48 9.61
N GLU A 405 8.72 -1.19 8.38
CA GLU A 405 7.30 -1.10 8.04
C GLU A 405 6.57 -2.43 8.24
N TYR A 406 7.21 -3.56 7.94
CA TYR A 406 6.65 -4.90 8.13
C TYR A 406 6.27 -5.17 9.59
N PHE A 407 7.09 -4.76 10.55
CA PHE A 407 6.79 -4.95 11.97
C PHE A 407 5.53 -4.20 12.39
N ASN A 408 5.35 -2.97 11.89
CA ASN A 408 4.16 -2.16 12.19
C ASN A 408 2.85 -2.87 11.80
N ASN A 409 2.87 -3.73 10.78
CA ASN A 409 1.70 -4.50 10.35
C ASN A 409 1.26 -5.59 11.36
N TYR A 410 2.13 -5.97 12.31
CA TYR A 410 1.85 -6.99 13.33
C TYR A 410 1.55 -6.42 14.72
N ASN A 411 1.16 -5.14 14.83
CA ASN A 411 0.99 -4.44 16.12
C ASN A 411 2.21 -4.62 17.05
N THR A 412 3.40 -4.71 16.45
CA THR A 412 4.65 -4.95 17.14
C THR A 412 5.67 -3.96 16.58
N ASN A 413 6.27 -3.16 17.43
CA ASN A 413 7.31 -2.24 16.98
C ASN A 413 8.67 -2.96 16.90
N SER A 414 9.60 -2.36 16.15
CA SER A 414 10.99 -2.83 16.04
C SER A 414 11.66 -3.00 17.40
N GLN A 415 11.28 -2.24 18.44
CA GLN A 415 11.88 -2.31 19.77
C GLN A 415 11.44 -3.57 20.53
N GLU A 416 10.17 -3.96 20.44
CA GLU A 416 9.64 -5.20 21.02
C GLU A 416 10.35 -6.43 20.42
N ILE A 417 10.51 -6.45 19.10
CA ILE A 417 11.22 -7.53 18.40
C ILE A 417 12.70 -7.53 18.79
N TYR A 418 13.35 -6.37 18.84
CA TYR A 418 14.74 -6.29 19.27
C TYR A 418 14.95 -6.84 20.70
N ASN A 419 14.05 -6.48 21.63
CA ASN A 419 14.09 -6.97 23.00
C ASN A 419 13.85 -8.49 23.05
N TRP A 420 12.89 -9.00 22.28
CA TRP A 420 12.61 -10.43 22.20
C TRP A 420 13.80 -11.20 21.61
N LEU A 421 14.37 -10.73 20.49
CA LEU A 421 15.53 -11.31 19.83
C LEU A 421 16.76 -11.33 20.74
N SER A 422 16.93 -10.30 21.58
CA SER A 422 18.02 -10.24 22.55
C SER A 422 17.98 -11.40 23.54
N ASN A 423 16.79 -11.90 23.87
CA ASN A 423 16.58 -12.99 24.81
C ASN A 423 16.32 -14.36 24.14
N ASN A 424 16.07 -14.41 22.82
CA ASN A 424 15.61 -15.62 22.12
C ASN A 424 16.48 -15.95 20.89
N GLN A 425 17.73 -16.33 21.12
CA GLN A 425 18.74 -16.62 20.09
C GLN A 425 18.85 -18.12 19.75
N ASN A 426 17.72 -18.84 19.80
CA ASN A 426 17.71 -20.31 19.75
C ASN A 426 17.84 -20.84 18.31
N ASN A 427 17.16 -20.19 17.35
CA ASN A 427 17.19 -20.56 15.93
C ASN A 427 18.07 -19.59 15.11
N SER A 428 18.45 -20.00 13.89
CA SER A 428 19.33 -19.22 13.03
C SER A 428 18.69 -17.94 12.49
N ASN A 429 17.38 -17.92 12.25
CA ASN A 429 16.62 -16.76 11.77
C ASN A 429 16.62 -15.60 12.79
N SER A 430 16.42 -15.92 14.07
CA SER A 430 16.48 -14.96 15.18
C SER A 430 17.90 -14.42 15.36
N ILE A 431 18.91 -15.29 15.31
CA ILE A 431 20.33 -14.88 15.42
C ILE A 431 20.69 -13.94 14.26
N PHE A 432 20.32 -14.30 13.02
CA PHE A 432 20.56 -13.46 11.86
C PHE A 432 19.87 -12.10 12.00
N LEU A 433 18.59 -12.07 12.37
CA LEU A 433 17.82 -10.83 12.43
C LEU A 433 18.36 -9.89 13.52
N LEU A 434 18.80 -10.43 14.66
CA LEU A 434 19.50 -9.63 15.67
C LEU A 434 20.81 -9.05 15.12
N GLY A 435 21.56 -9.84 14.34
CA GLY A 435 22.76 -9.39 13.64
C GLY A 435 22.45 -8.25 12.65
N TYR A 436 21.35 -8.39 11.90
CA TYR A 436 20.87 -7.40 10.94
C TYR A 436 20.55 -6.06 11.62
N PHE A 437 19.89 -6.09 12.78
CA PHE A 437 19.58 -4.89 13.56
C PHE A 437 20.86 -4.19 14.04
N ASN A 438 21.85 -4.94 14.53
CA ASN A 438 23.12 -4.37 14.95
C ASN A 438 23.93 -3.82 13.76
N TYR A 439 23.86 -4.46 12.60
CA TYR A 439 24.57 -4.04 11.39
C TYR A 439 24.04 -2.72 10.84
N PHE A 440 22.72 -2.53 10.84
CA PHE A 440 22.08 -1.33 10.30
C PHE A 440 21.70 -0.28 11.35
N GLY A 441 21.87 -0.57 12.65
CA GLY A 441 21.47 0.27 13.76
C GLY A 441 19.96 0.47 13.82
N ILE A 442 19.20 -0.63 13.92
CA ILE A 442 17.74 -0.63 14.11
C ILE A 442 17.48 -0.81 15.59
N GLU A 443 16.87 0.19 16.24
CA GLU A 443 16.63 0.25 17.70
C GLU A 443 17.87 0.08 18.58
N THR A 444 19.05 0.23 17.98
CA THR A 444 20.34 0.14 18.65
C THR A 444 21.37 0.97 17.89
N SER A 445 22.48 1.31 18.56
CA SER A 445 23.62 1.91 17.87
C SER A 445 24.25 0.87 16.94
N ARG A 446 24.73 1.34 15.78
CA ARG A 446 25.39 0.46 14.82
C ARG A 446 26.60 -0.22 15.48
N ASN A 447 26.61 -1.54 15.49
CA ASN A 447 27.66 -2.35 16.10
C ASN A 447 28.06 -3.50 15.17
N TYR A 448 29.07 -3.26 14.34
CA TYR A 448 29.52 -4.25 13.37
C TYR A 448 30.20 -5.46 14.01
N GLU A 449 30.89 -5.31 15.14
CA GLU A 449 31.54 -6.45 15.81
C GLU A 449 30.52 -7.45 16.33
N LYS A 450 29.47 -6.96 17.01
CA LYS A 450 28.36 -7.79 17.47
C LYS A 450 27.59 -8.39 16.30
N ALA A 451 27.31 -7.60 15.26
CA ALA A 451 26.65 -8.10 14.05
C ALA A 451 27.46 -9.24 13.39
N PHE A 452 28.78 -9.07 13.24
CA PHE A 452 29.65 -10.08 12.63
C PHE A 452 29.64 -11.39 13.43
N LYS A 453 29.76 -11.35 14.75
CA LYS A 453 29.67 -12.55 15.61
C LYS A 453 28.34 -13.28 15.45
N LEU A 454 27.22 -12.54 15.40
CA LEU A 454 25.89 -13.10 15.17
C LEU A 454 25.75 -13.71 13.78
N PHE A 455 26.26 -13.05 12.74
CA PHE A 455 26.24 -13.60 11.38
C PHE A 455 27.08 -14.86 11.23
N ILE A 456 28.25 -14.95 11.87
CA ILE A 456 29.05 -16.18 11.88
C ILE A 456 28.26 -17.32 12.53
N ASN A 457 27.67 -17.09 13.72
CA ASN A 457 26.86 -18.09 14.42
C ASN A 457 25.67 -18.58 13.56
N ALA A 458 24.89 -17.65 12.98
CA ALA A 458 23.79 -18.03 12.08
C ALA A 458 24.28 -18.73 10.80
N SER A 459 25.46 -18.34 10.28
CA SER A 459 26.08 -18.95 9.10
C SER A 459 26.54 -20.39 9.33
N GLU A 460 27.07 -20.70 10.52
CA GLU A 460 27.41 -22.07 10.95
C GLU A 460 26.17 -22.96 11.03
N LYS A 461 25.01 -22.36 11.30
CA LYS A 461 23.68 -22.99 11.20
C LYS A 461 23.09 -22.93 9.78
N TYR A 462 23.93 -22.78 8.76
CA TYR A 462 23.59 -22.78 7.32
C TYR A 462 22.65 -21.68 6.82
N HIS A 463 22.46 -20.59 7.58
CA HIS A 463 21.57 -19.50 7.19
C HIS A 463 22.11 -18.70 6.00
N ILE A 464 21.36 -18.67 4.89
CA ILE A 464 21.84 -18.11 3.60
C ILE A 464 22.11 -16.62 3.68
N LEU A 465 21.20 -15.83 4.28
CA LEU A 465 21.42 -14.39 4.43
C LEU A 465 22.65 -14.10 5.30
N ALA A 466 22.80 -14.78 6.43
CA ALA A 466 23.96 -14.64 7.30
C ALA A 466 25.27 -14.94 6.55
N GLN A 467 25.34 -16.03 5.78
CA GLN A 467 26.49 -16.35 4.91
C GLN A 467 26.82 -15.20 3.95
N SER A 468 25.81 -14.59 3.32
CA SER A 468 26.01 -13.43 2.46
C SER A 468 26.53 -12.21 3.23
N PHE A 469 26.03 -11.96 4.44
CA PHE A 469 26.46 -10.82 5.27
C PHE A 469 27.85 -11.03 5.87
N VAL A 470 28.26 -12.26 6.20
CA VAL A 470 29.65 -12.58 6.56
C VAL A 470 30.59 -12.22 5.42
N GLY A 471 30.23 -12.52 4.17
CA GLY A 471 31.00 -12.10 3.00
C GLY A 471 31.15 -10.58 2.90
N GLU A 472 30.08 -9.81 3.13
CA GLU A 472 30.13 -8.34 3.19
C GLU A 472 31.03 -7.82 4.32
N CYS A 473 30.95 -8.43 5.50
CA CYS A 473 31.81 -8.10 6.63
C CYS A 473 33.28 -8.28 6.30
N TYR A 474 33.67 -9.41 5.68
CA TYR A 474 35.05 -9.60 5.24
C TYR A 474 35.47 -8.66 4.11
N ARG A 475 34.58 -8.36 3.16
CA ARG A 475 34.89 -7.46 2.04
C ARG A 475 35.21 -6.03 2.50
N TYR A 476 34.45 -5.53 3.47
CA TYR A 476 34.60 -4.15 3.95
C TYR A 476 35.34 -4.02 5.28
N GLY A 477 35.63 -5.13 5.96
CA GLY A 477 36.18 -5.10 7.32
C GLY A 477 35.15 -4.64 8.37
N HIS A 478 33.86 -4.89 8.15
CA HIS A 478 32.83 -4.55 9.13
C HIS A 478 32.83 -5.57 10.27
N GLY A 479 33.34 -5.16 11.44
CA GLY A 479 33.39 -6.00 12.64
C GLY A 479 34.47 -7.08 12.63
N THR A 480 35.34 -7.06 11.61
CA THR A 480 36.44 -8.01 11.40
C THR A 480 37.53 -7.36 10.53
N LYS A 481 38.69 -8.00 10.40
CA LYS A 481 39.72 -7.53 9.46
C LYS A 481 39.29 -7.80 8.03
N LYS A 482 39.47 -6.82 7.14
CA LYS A 482 39.20 -6.97 5.70
C LYS A 482 39.95 -8.19 5.13
N ASN A 483 39.24 -9.09 4.46
CA ASN A 483 39.77 -10.29 3.82
C ASN A 483 38.96 -10.63 2.57
N GLU A 484 39.46 -10.22 1.41
CA GLU A 484 38.73 -10.39 0.14
C GLU A 484 38.62 -11.85 -0.29
N LYS A 485 39.60 -12.70 0.03
CA LYS A 485 39.57 -14.13 -0.29
C LYS A 485 38.45 -14.83 0.46
N LEU A 486 38.33 -14.60 1.77
CA LEU A 486 37.21 -15.15 2.55
C LEU A 486 35.87 -14.57 2.07
N ALA A 487 35.81 -13.28 1.71
CA ALA A 487 34.59 -12.70 1.15
C ALA A 487 34.13 -13.45 -0.11
N PHE A 488 35.05 -13.72 -1.04
CA PHE A 488 34.79 -14.51 -2.25
C PHE A 488 34.29 -15.92 -1.91
N GLU A 489 34.97 -16.65 -1.02
CA GLU A 489 34.55 -18.00 -0.60
C GLU A 489 33.13 -18.03 -0.02
N TYR A 490 32.74 -17.01 0.75
CA TYR A 490 31.37 -16.90 1.27
C TYR A 490 30.34 -16.57 0.19
N TYR A 491 30.66 -15.67 -0.74
CA TYR A 491 29.78 -15.37 -1.87
C TYR A 491 29.59 -16.59 -2.79
N GLU A 492 30.63 -17.40 -2.98
CA GLU A 492 30.60 -18.60 -3.82
C GLU A 492 29.66 -19.65 -3.22
N LYS A 493 29.76 -19.86 -1.89
CA LYS A 493 28.88 -20.76 -1.14
C LYS A 493 27.40 -20.43 -1.32
N VAL A 494 27.02 -19.14 -1.34
CA VAL A 494 25.61 -18.73 -1.48
C VAL A 494 25.16 -18.62 -2.94
N ALA A 495 26.04 -18.28 -3.87
CA ALA A 495 25.71 -18.19 -5.30
C ALA A 495 25.21 -19.54 -5.88
N ASN A 496 25.75 -20.65 -5.35
CA ASN A 496 25.38 -22.01 -5.73
C ASN A 496 24.01 -22.47 -5.19
N LYS A 497 23.37 -21.69 -4.30
CA LYS A 497 22.06 -22.00 -3.70
C LYS A 497 20.90 -21.20 -4.34
N ASN A 498 21.03 -20.77 -5.59
CA ASN A 498 20.07 -19.91 -6.30
C ASN A 498 19.76 -18.56 -5.61
N PHE A 499 20.63 -18.10 -4.69
CA PHE A 499 20.51 -16.76 -4.10
C PHE A 499 21.15 -15.74 -5.06
N THR A 500 20.33 -14.94 -5.74
CA THR A 500 20.79 -14.07 -6.85
C THR A 500 21.70 -12.95 -6.37
N ARG A 501 21.54 -12.47 -5.13
CA ARG A 501 22.49 -11.54 -4.51
C ARG A 501 23.88 -12.17 -4.37
N GLY A 502 23.96 -13.47 -4.06
CA GLY A 502 25.22 -14.21 -4.05
C GLY A 502 25.86 -14.27 -5.44
N GLN A 503 25.05 -14.60 -6.45
CA GLN A 503 25.48 -14.64 -7.86
C GLN A 503 25.99 -13.27 -8.34
N LEU A 504 25.26 -12.20 -8.02
CA LEU A 504 25.67 -10.81 -8.28
C LEU A 504 27.02 -10.49 -7.64
N ARG A 505 27.23 -10.88 -6.38
CA ARG A 505 28.49 -10.62 -5.66
C ARG A 505 29.66 -11.39 -6.25
N ILE A 506 29.47 -12.64 -6.66
CA ILE A 506 30.51 -13.40 -7.37
C ILE A 506 30.84 -12.76 -8.72
N GLY A 507 29.83 -12.35 -9.49
CA GLY A 507 30.04 -11.62 -10.74
C GLY A 507 30.90 -10.37 -10.53
N TYR A 508 30.60 -9.60 -9.48
CA TYR A 508 31.38 -8.42 -9.10
C TYR A 508 32.80 -8.73 -8.66
N CYS A 509 33.02 -9.83 -7.93
CA CYS A 509 34.36 -10.29 -7.58
C CYS A 509 35.20 -10.63 -8.81
N TYR A 510 34.64 -11.36 -9.78
CA TYR A 510 35.33 -11.68 -11.02
C TYR A 510 35.59 -10.46 -11.90
N GLU A 511 34.68 -9.48 -11.94
CA GLU A 511 34.86 -8.25 -12.70
C GLU A 511 36.03 -7.40 -12.18
N ASN A 512 36.21 -7.37 -10.86
CA ASN A 512 37.15 -6.48 -10.18
C ASN A 512 38.40 -7.19 -9.60
N GLY A 513 38.46 -8.52 -9.66
CA GLY A 513 39.55 -9.30 -9.06
C GLY A 513 39.54 -9.30 -7.52
N ILE A 514 38.35 -9.28 -6.89
CA ILE A 514 38.22 -9.21 -5.43
C ILE A 514 38.28 -10.63 -4.85
N GLY A 515 39.41 -10.96 -4.22
CA GLY A 515 39.62 -12.27 -3.58
C GLY A 515 39.87 -13.43 -4.55
N ILE A 516 39.82 -13.18 -5.85
CA ILE A 516 40.02 -14.12 -6.94
C ILE A 516 40.65 -13.39 -8.14
N GLU A 517 41.27 -14.11 -9.07
CA GLU A 517 41.74 -13.52 -10.32
C GLU A 517 40.58 -12.95 -11.15
N LYS A 518 40.82 -11.79 -11.78
CA LYS A 518 39.84 -11.10 -12.62
C LYS A 518 39.52 -11.95 -13.86
N ASP A 519 38.23 -12.21 -14.10
CA ASP A 519 37.75 -12.98 -15.26
C ASP A 519 36.40 -12.41 -15.74
N LEU A 520 36.44 -11.62 -16.81
CA LEU A 520 35.23 -10.95 -17.34
C LEU A 520 34.22 -11.93 -17.93
N LYS A 521 34.65 -13.10 -18.42
CA LYS A 521 33.74 -14.14 -18.95
C LYS A 521 32.95 -14.77 -17.80
N LYS A 522 33.61 -15.09 -16.69
CA LYS A 522 32.89 -15.55 -15.49
C LYS A 522 32.03 -14.45 -14.88
N ALA A 523 32.48 -13.20 -14.88
CA ALA A 523 31.69 -12.08 -14.39
C ALA A 523 30.35 -11.96 -15.13
N SER A 524 30.40 -11.88 -16.47
CA SER A 524 29.21 -11.80 -17.31
C SER A 524 28.30 -13.03 -17.19
N TYR A 525 28.87 -14.24 -17.11
CA TYR A 525 28.10 -15.47 -16.84
C TYR A 525 27.30 -15.39 -15.53
N TRP A 526 27.91 -14.93 -14.44
CA TRP A 526 27.21 -14.83 -13.15
C TRP A 526 26.20 -13.68 -13.12
N TYR A 527 26.48 -12.57 -13.79
CA TYR A 527 25.49 -11.50 -13.97
C TYR A 527 24.29 -11.96 -14.80
N GLU A 528 24.51 -12.72 -15.88
CA GLU A 528 23.43 -13.32 -16.68
C GLU A 528 22.58 -14.28 -15.86
N LYS A 529 23.20 -15.16 -15.09
CA LYS A 529 22.49 -16.08 -14.19
C LYS A 529 21.63 -15.34 -13.16
N ALA A 530 22.14 -14.27 -12.56
CA ALA A 530 21.40 -13.45 -11.61
C ALA A 530 20.28 -12.62 -12.27
N ALA A 531 20.53 -12.07 -13.46
CA ALA A 531 19.57 -11.28 -14.23
C ALA A 531 18.38 -12.14 -14.70
N ASN A 532 18.63 -13.36 -15.18
CA ASN A 532 17.59 -14.31 -15.58
C ASN A 532 16.69 -14.73 -14.41
N ASN A 533 17.18 -14.61 -13.17
CA ASN A 533 16.42 -14.83 -11.94
C ASN A 533 15.81 -13.53 -11.37
N GLY A 534 15.70 -12.47 -12.18
CA GLY A 534 14.99 -11.23 -11.84
C GLY A 534 15.78 -10.22 -11.01
N ASN A 535 17.10 -10.35 -10.86
CA ASN A 535 17.90 -9.38 -10.11
C ASN A 535 18.19 -8.11 -10.94
N ILE A 536 17.60 -6.99 -10.53
CA ILE A 536 17.64 -5.73 -11.30
C ILE A 536 19.03 -5.08 -11.34
N ILE A 537 19.87 -5.31 -10.32
CA ILE A 537 21.25 -4.81 -10.31
C ILE A 537 22.10 -5.64 -11.27
N ALA A 538 21.90 -6.95 -11.31
CA ALA A 538 22.58 -7.83 -12.25
C ALA A 538 22.21 -7.51 -13.70
N MET A 539 20.94 -7.19 -13.99
CA MET A 539 20.52 -6.69 -15.31
C MET A 539 21.31 -5.46 -15.73
N HIS A 540 21.47 -4.47 -14.84
CA HIS A 540 22.32 -3.30 -15.11
C HIS A 540 23.78 -3.68 -15.39
N ASN A 541 24.38 -4.54 -14.57
CA ASN A 541 25.77 -4.92 -14.74
C ASN A 541 25.99 -5.71 -16.04
N LEU A 542 25.07 -6.63 -16.37
CA LEU A 542 25.09 -7.38 -17.62
C LEU A 542 24.89 -6.46 -18.85
N GLY A 543 24.00 -5.46 -18.74
CA GLY A 543 23.86 -4.42 -19.76
C GLY A 543 25.17 -3.68 -19.99
N GLY A 544 25.92 -3.39 -18.91
CA GLY A 544 27.27 -2.84 -18.96
C GLY A 544 28.26 -3.76 -19.68
N CYS A 545 28.19 -5.07 -19.45
CA CYS A 545 29.00 -6.06 -20.15
C CYS A 545 28.74 -6.05 -21.66
N TYR A 546 27.47 -6.10 -22.09
CA TYR A 546 27.12 -6.02 -23.51
C TYR A 546 27.46 -4.67 -24.16
N LEU A 547 27.42 -3.58 -23.40
CA LEU A 547 27.81 -2.25 -23.87
C LEU A 547 29.32 -2.16 -24.17
N ARG A 548 30.16 -2.75 -23.30
CA ARG A 548 31.63 -2.65 -23.38
C ARG A 548 32.28 -3.85 -24.08
N GLY A 549 31.58 -4.97 -24.21
CA GLY A 549 32.13 -6.24 -24.68
C GLY A 549 32.92 -6.98 -23.59
N ASP A 550 32.57 -6.78 -22.31
CA ASP A 550 33.29 -7.37 -21.19
C ASP A 550 32.83 -8.81 -20.96
N GLY A 551 33.59 -9.76 -21.50
CA GLY A 551 33.30 -11.20 -21.36
C GLY A 551 32.20 -11.73 -22.29
N VAL A 552 31.53 -10.84 -23.03
CA VAL A 552 30.52 -11.13 -24.05
C VAL A 552 30.80 -10.31 -25.31
N GLU A 553 30.27 -10.73 -26.46
CA GLU A 553 30.29 -9.91 -27.67
C GLU A 553 29.47 -8.63 -27.46
N LYS A 554 29.93 -7.51 -28.02
CA LYS A 554 29.22 -6.23 -27.92
C LYS A 554 27.85 -6.34 -28.60
N ASP A 555 26.80 -6.02 -27.85
CA ASP A 555 25.43 -6.01 -28.36
C ASP A 555 24.66 -4.84 -27.72
N TYR A 556 24.55 -3.74 -28.47
CA TYR A 556 23.88 -2.54 -27.98
C TYR A 556 22.37 -2.75 -27.78
N LYS A 557 21.72 -3.63 -28.54
CA LYS A 557 20.29 -3.90 -28.37
C LYS A 557 20.03 -4.66 -27.08
N LYS A 558 20.83 -5.70 -26.79
CA LYS A 558 20.75 -6.40 -25.50
C LYS A 558 21.09 -5.49 -24.33
N ALA A 559 22.12 -4.65 -24.46
CA ALA A 559 22.44 -3.66 -23.44
C ALA A 559 21.24 -2.73 -23.15
N PHE A 560 20.60 -2.20 -24.20
CA PHE A 560 19.42 -1.36 -24.08
C PHE A 560 18.27 -2.06 -23.35
N GLU A 561 17.90 -3.28 -23.74
CA GLU A 561 16.79 -4.01 -23.10
C GLU A 561 17.09 -4.33 -21.63
N LEU A 562 18.33 -4.69 -21.30
CA LEU A 562 18.74 -4.96 -19.92
C LEU A 562 18.72 -3.70 -19.04
N PHE A 563 19.21 -2.56 -19.57
CA PHE A 563 19.10 -1.29 -18.86
C PHE A 563 17.65 -0.86 -18.69
N LYS A 564 16.79 -1.12 -19.69
CA LYS A 564 15.35 -0.86 -19.63
C LYS A 564 14.68 -1.66 -18.52
N GLN A 565 14.90 -2.97 -18.47
CA GLN A 565 14.36 -3.85 -17.42
C GLN A 565 14.86 -3.43 -16.03
N SER A 566 16.16 -3.13 -15.88
CA SER A 566 16.74 -2.63 -14.64
C SER A 566 16.09 -1.30 -14.19
N ALA A 567 15.84 -0.39 -15.13
CA ALA A 567 15.19 0.89 -14.88
C ALA A 567 13.71 0.74 -14.49
N GLU A 568 12.98 -0.17 -15.14
CA GLU A 568 11.59 -0.50 -14.84
C GLU A 568 11.45 -1.12 -13.45
N GLY A 569 12.43 -1.94 -13.04
CA GLY A 569 12.57 -2.45 -11.67
C GLY A 569 13.02 -1.42 -10.62
N GLY A 570 13.24 -0.16 -11.02
CA GLY A 570 13.55 0.95 -10.11
C GLY A 570 15.03 1.10 -9.72
N HIS A 571 15.95 0.37 -10.36
CA HIS A 571 17.39 0.49 -10.08
C HIS A 571 17.96 1.78 -10.69
N SER A 572 18.65 2.56 -9.87
CA SER A 572 19.15 3.89 -10.23
C SER A 572 20.16 3.86 -11.38
N GLY A 573 21.12 2.93 -11.34
CA GLY A 573 22.09 2.73 -12.41
C GLY A 573 21.40 2.35 -13.73
N GLY A 574 20.35 1.53 -13.66
CA GLY A 574 19.52 1.16 -14.82
C GLY A 574 18.85 2.38 -15.45
N ILE A 575 18.22 3.23 -14.63
CA ILE A 575 17.55 4.45 -15.11
C ILE A 575 18.55 5.40 -15.79
N VAL A 576 19.73 5.60 -15.18
CA VAL A 576 20.78 6.46 -15.75
C VAL A 576 21.25 5.90 -17.10
N MET A 577 21.50 4.60 -17.17
CA MET A 577 21.98 3.98 -18.41
C MET A 577 20.93 3.93 -19.51
N LEU A 578 19.65 3.74 -19.18
CA LEU A 578 18.56 3.85 -20.15
C LEU A 578 18.46 5.28 -20.71
N GLY A 579 18.62 6.30 -19.85
CA GLY A 579 18.70 7.69 -20.28
C GLY A 579 19.85 7.93 -21.26
N TYR A 580 21.04 7.41 -20.94
CA TYR A 580 22.19 7.46 -21.84
C TYR A 580 21.92 6.77 -23.19
N CYS A 581 21.25 5.61 -23.19
CA CYS A 581 20.88 4.92 -24.41
C CYS A 581 20.00 5.77 -25.33
N TYR A 582 18.96 6.42 -24.79
CA TYR A 582 18.12 7.32 -25.57
C TYR A 582 18.86 8.60 -26.01
N GLU A 583 19.79 9.12 -25.19
CA GLU A 583 20.55 10.32 -25.54
C GLU A 583 21.50 10.07 -26.72
N LYS A 584 22.20 8.93 -26.71
CA LYS A 584 23.24 8.58 -27.69
C LYS A 584 22.78 7.64 -28.80
N GLY A 585 21.56 7.11 -28.73
CA GLY A 585 21.05 6.13 -29.69
C GLY A 585 21.71 4.75 -29.54
N VAL A 586 22.06 4.35 -28.33
CA VAL A 586 22.70 3.05 -28.06
C VAL A 586 21.60 1.99 -27.95
N GLY A 587 21.54 1.10 -28.96
CA GLY A 587 20.56 0.01 -29.02
C GLY A 587 19.14 0.46 -29.37
N THR A 588 18.91 1.76 -29.53
CA THR A 588 17.61 2.38 -29.82
C THR A 588 17.81 3.65 -30.66
N LYS A 589 16.72 4.26 -31.14
CA LYS A 589 16.80 5.57 -31.82
C LYS A 589 17.06 6.67 -30.79
N ILE A 590 17.78 7.71 -31.20
CA ILE A 590 17.99 8.91 -30.37
C ILE A 590 16.62 9.51 -30.03
N ASP A 591 16.36 9.68 -28.74
CA ASP A 591 15.16 10.30 -28.19
C ASP A 591 15.56 11.16 -26.99
N LYS A 592 15.96 12.40 -27.27
CA LYS A 592 16.43 13.34 -26.23
C LYS A 592 15.33 13.67 -25.21
N GLN A 593 14.05 13.63 -25.61
CA GLN A 593 12.93 13.88 -24.70
C GLN A 593 12.77 12.73 -23.69
N LYS A 594 12.86 11.47 -24.13
CA LYS A 594 12.87 10.32 -23.21
C LYS A 594 14.11 10.29 -22.33
N ALA A 595 15.29 10.62 -22.87
CA ALA A 595 16.51 10.76 -22.08
C ALA A 595 16.35 11.80 -20.96
N PHE A 596 15.80 12.97 -21.31
CA PHE A 596 15.48 14.02 -20.35
C PHE A 596 14.48 13.55 -19.30
N TYR A 597 13.39 12.88 -19.70
CA TYR A 597 12.39 12.35 -18.77
C TYR A 597 12.99 11.35 -17.75
N LEU A 598 13.86 10.44 -18.21
CA LEU A 598 14.52 9.47 -17.34
C LEU A 598 15.54 10.13 -16.40
N CYS A 599 16.32 11.09 -16.91
CA CYS A 599 17.25 11.87 -16.10
C CYS A 599 16.50 12.69 -15.03
N GLN A 600 15.36 13.28 -15.39
CA GLN A 600 14.48 14.00 -14.47
C GLN A 600 13.94 13.07 -13.38
N LYS A 601 13.42 11.90 -13.75
CA LYS A 601 12.94 10.89 -12.79
C LYS A 601 14.03 10.49 -11.78
N SER A 602 15.26 10.28 -12.26
CA SER A 602 16.40 9.93 -11.40
C SER A 602 16.85 11.09 -10.50
N ALA A 603 16.90 12.32 -11.03
CA ALA A 603 17.24 13.51 -10.26
C ALA A 603 16.22 13.81 -9.13
N ASP A 604 14.93 13.57 -9.40
CA ASP A 604 13.80 13.73 -8.46
C ASP A 604 13.85 12.72 -7.31
N LEU A 605 14.39 11.53 -7.56
CA LEU A 605 14.64 10.51 -6.53
C LEU A 605 15.86 10.85 -5.65
N GLY A 606 16.55 11.96 -5.93
CA GLY A 606 17.67 12.45 -5.12
C GLY A 606 19.05 12.03 -5.64
N TYR A 607 19.14 11.29 -6.75
CA TYR A 607 20.42 10.77 -7.24
C TYR A 607 21.33 11.90 -7.71
N VAL A 608 22.47 12.01 -7.03
CA VAL A 608 23.42 13.11 -7.15
C VAL A 608 23.93 13.32 -8.59
N SER A 609 24.31 12.25 -9.28
CA SER A 609 24.80 12.31 -10.67
C SER A 609 23.69 12.65 -11.67
N ALA A 610 22.46 12.18 -11.43
CA ALA A 610 21.32 12.53 -12.27
C ALA A 610 20.90 13.99 -12.10
N GLN A 611 20.99 14.54 -10.89
CA GLN A 611 20.77 15.98 -10.67
C GLN A 611 21.78 16.83 -11.43
N TYR A 612 23.06 16.44 -11.45
CA TYR A 612 24.07 17.10 -12.28
C TYR A 612 23.74 17.00 -13.78
N ASN A 613 23.46 15.78 -14.26
CA ASN A 613 23.14 15.56 -15.68
C ASN A 613 21.90 16.33 -16.12
N LEU A 614 20.88 16.43 -15.25
CA LEU A 614 19.70 17.21 -15.53
C LEU A 614 20.00 18.71 -15.58
N GLY A 615 20.89 19.21 -14.71
CA GLY A 615 21.43 20.55 -14.79
C GLY A 615 22.07 20.81 -16.15
N ALA A 616 22.90 19.89 -16.63
CA ALA A 616 23.54 19.97 -17.94
C ALA A 616 22.54 19.89 -19.11
N MET A 617 21.45 19.14 -18.97
CA MET A 617 20.40 19.09 -19.98
C MET A 617 19.64 20.41 -20.10
N TYR A 618 19.29 21.04 -18.97
CA TYR A 618 18.69 22.38 -18.98
C TYR A 618 19.67 23.46 -19.47
N GLU A 619 20.96 23.34 -19.15
CA GLU A 619 21.98 24.31 -19.58
C GLU A 619 22.17 24.30 -21.11
N ASN A 620 22.18 23.10 -21.70
CA ASN A 620 22.45 22.91 -23.12
C ASN A 620 21.19 22.82 -23.99
N GLY A 621 19.99 22.74 -23.38
CA GLY A 621 18.74 22.52 -24.11
C GLY A 621 18.62 21.10 -24.70
N ASN A 622 19.18 20.10 -24.03
CA ASN A 622 19.17 18.71 -24.50
C ASN A 622 17.87 18.00 -24.10
N GLY A 623 16.94 17.88 -25.05
CA GLY A 623 15.66 17.20 -24.82
C GLY A 623 14.61 18.04 -24.10
N ILE A 624 14.95 19.29 -23.77
CA ILE A 624 14.09 20.29 -23.14
C ILE A 624 14.54 21.68 -23.62
N THR A 625 13.67 22.69 -23.53
CA THR A 625 14.07 24.08 -23.75
C THR A 625 15.16 24.49 -22.76
N LYS A 626 16.20 25.16 -23.27
CA LYS A 626 17.30 25.68 -22.46
C LYS A 626 16.78 26.60 -21.35
N ASP A 627 17.20 26.36 -20.12
CA ASP A 627 16.80 27.14 -18.93
C ASP A 627 17.96 27.17 -17.92
N ILE A 628 18.73 28.26 -17.95
CA ILE A 628 19.93 28.42 -17.10
C ILE A 628 19.55 28.46 -15.61
N ASN A 629 18.39 29.02 -15.24
CA ASN A 629 17.97 29.08 -13.85
C ASN A 629 17.65 27.69 -13.30
N LYS A 630 16.97 26.85 -14.09
CA LYS A 630 16.78 25.44 -13.73
C LYS A 630 18.08 24.66 -13.73
N ALA A 631 19.01 24.95 -14.65
CA ALA A 631 20.33 24.34 -14.64
C ALA A 631 21.07 24.60 -13.31
N ILE A 632 21.13 25.88 -12.89
CA ILE A 632 21.72 26.29 -11.61
C ILE A 632 21.02 25.59 -10.44
N TYR A 633 19.68 25.57 -10.41
CA TYR A 633 18.92 24.88 -9.36
C TYR A 633 19.33 23.40 -9.19
N TRP A 634 19.49 22.69 -10.30
CA TRP A 634 19.85 21.27 -10.27
C TRP A 634 21.32 21.03 -9.94
N TYR A 635 22.21 21.88 -10.44
CA TYR A 635 23.61 21.84 -10.02
C TYR A 635 23.75 22.16 -8.53
N GLU A 636 23.02 23.13 -7.97
CA GLU A 636 23.03 23.43 -6.53
C GLU A 636 22.59 22.24 -5.69
N LYS A 637 21.53 21.54 -6.11
CA LYS A 637 21.09 20.31 -5.44
C LYS A 637 22.17 19.23 -5.44
N SER A 638 22.82 19.00 -6.58
CA SER A 638 23.90 18.01 -6.71
C SER A 638 25.15 18.40 -5.90
N ALA A 639 25.53 19.68 -5.95
CA ALA A 639 26.67 20.25 -5.24
C ALA A 639 26.50 20.21 -3.71
N LYS A 640 25.28 20.46 -3.19
CA LYS A 640 24.95 20.33 -1.76
C LYS A 640 25.11 18.91 -1.23
N GLN A 641 25.00 17.92 -2.12
CA GLN A 641 25.27 16.51 -1.80
C GLN A 641 26.74 16.12 -2.02
N GLY A 642 27.62 17.08 -2.32
CA GLY A 642 29.07 16.89 -2.43
C GLY A 642 29.57 16.51 -3.82
N TYR A 643 28.77 16.68 -4.89
CA TYR A 643 29.24 16.37 -6.24
C TYR A 643 30.17 17.45 -6.80
N GLN A 644 31.44 17.08 -7.00
CA GLN A 644 32.48 18.04 -7.38
C GLN A 644 32.22 18.69 -8.75
N ASP A 645 31.77 17.92 -9.76
CA ASP A 645 31.50 18.46 -11.09
C ASP A 645 30.36 19.48 -11.08
N ALA A 646 29.37 19.30 -10.20
CA ALA A 646 28.29 20.27 -10.01
C ALA A 646 28.79 21.56 -9.33
N GLN A 647 29.66 21.44 -8.33
CA GLN A 647 30.29 22.59 -7.66
C GLN A 647 31.13 23.40 -8.66
N ASN A 648 31.99 22.73 -9.42
CA ASN A 648 32.83 23.34 -10.45
C ASN A 648 31.96 24.05 -11.52
N ARG A 649 30.86 23.42 -11.94
CA ARG A 649 29.98 24.02 -12.96
C ARG A 649 29.22 25.24 -12.44
N LEU A 650 28.79 25.24 -11.17
CA LEU A 650 28.19 26.41 -10.53
C LEU A 650 29.16 27.58 -10.47
N GLU A 651 30.41 27.36 -10.09
CA GLU A 651 31.42 28.42 -10.05
C GLU A 651 31.61 29.07 -11.43
N ILE A 652 31.61 28.27 -12.50
CA ILE A 652 31.71 28.77 -13.87
C ILE A 652 30.46 29.59 -14.24
N LEU A 653 29.26 29.09 -13.94
CA LEU A 653 28.01 29.77 -14.25
C LEU A 653 27.80 31.06 -13.44
N GLN A 654 28.35 31.13 -12.23
CA GLN A 654 28.29 32.32 -11.37
C GLN A 654 29.32 33.39 -11.78
N LYS A 655 30.46 32.99 -12.39
CA LYS A 655 31.47 33.92 -12.93
C LYS A 655 31.06 34.58 -14.24
N ASN A 656 30.15 33.97 -15.00
CA ASN A 656 29.70 34.43 -16.32
C ASN A 656 28.34 35.17 -16.27
N LYS A 657 27.95 35.70 -15.09
CA LYS A 657 26.66 36.33 -14.84
C LYS A 657 26.71 37.85 -14.95
#